data_AF-A0A957R3U9-F1
#
_entry.id   AF-A0A957R3U9-F1
#
_cell.length_a   1.000
_cell.length_b   1.000
_cell.length_c   1.000
_cell.angle_alpha   90.00
_cell.angle_beta   90.00
_cell.angle_gamma   90.00
#
_symmetry.space_group_name_H-M   'P 1'
#
loop_
_entity.id
_entity.type
_entity.pdbx_description
1 polymer ?
#
loop_
_entity_poly.entity_id
_entity_poly.type
_entity_poly.pdbx_seq_one_letter_code
_entity_poly.pdbx_strand_id
1 'polypeptide(L)'
;FGFGGTNFHFALEEYTPEHQETYRLHKTPETIFLSAPTPAQLIAKCERELGLLRSETGQTHYRELIAQSQTPTIPTSSARLGFVADSLEQVITNLETAATLLKKSTDSPNWEHPKGIFYRQSGIASKGKVVALFPGQGSQYLEMGKELALNFPPIREAYGQMDKLFVSDGQPPLTSVLFPIPVFTDEEKQSQSETLRRTEFVQPAIGAFSVGLYKLLQAAGFSPDFTAGHSFGELTALWAGGVIDDDTYFYLAKARGQAMAAPGGPTFDAGTMVAIKGDLNQLQIDLQGLDGVTVANYNSTEQVVLAGSKPAMKATQQHLANKGYVVTPLSVSAAFHTPFVGHAQQPFAQAIARTQFKTPRIPVYSNSTAQPYDQQPEVIQASLKEHILNPVYFSQEIENIYAAGGAIFVEIGPKRVLTTLVKDILSNRPHVAVALNASTTKGSDRQLREAYVQLCVAGLPLRALDTYSLEFDATTSDKKSIINVSIAGNNYVSPQTQTEYEEALHDGQTITAAPAAVAAPTPPPAKPAPPQRASTPPSPPPAPAKTAAANGNGRPPAPAPKPQPKERQKSMSDSSEFQKQIEKSLELLHQHQAETARVHETFLKGQEAYAQSIVQLMQSVQGVSNGHAVAKQPAPAPTPQPVAPQPPVMPSKPSNNVSPNGGSNGVSAANAAAKPAAKVAPPPAPAPTPKPVTPPPPVQQAPPAPQPTPQPAPMPTPVAPAPAPAPQANGISTELEQAMLDVVSEKTGYPVEMLEMHM
;
A
#
# COMPACT_ATOMS: atom_id res chain seq x y z
N PHE A 1 1.06 6.90 -35.43
CA PHE A 1 -0.31 6.49 -35.82
C PHE A 1 -0.21 5.23 -36.64
N GLY A 2 -0.80 4.13 -36.16
CA GLY A 2 -0.60 2.78 -36.74
C GLY A 2 -1.51 2.53 -37.93
N PHE A 3 -1.04 1.73 -38.91
CA PHE A 3 -1.80 1.42 -40.11
C PHE A 3 -3.13 0.69 -39.82
N GLY A 4 -3.21 -0.06 -38.73
CA GLY A 4 -4.45 -0.68 -38.22
C GLY A 4 -5.33 0.25 -37.37
N GLY A 5 -5.28 1.57 -37.61
CA GLY A 5 -6.12 2.58 -36.94
C GLY A 5 -5.81 2.89 -35.47
N THR A 6 -5.00 2.08 -34.79
CA THR A 6 -4.63 2.31 -33.38
C THR A 6 -3.61 3.44 -33.26
N ASN A 7 -3.97 4.47 -32.50
CA ASN A 7 -3.22 5.72 -32.38
C ASN A 7 -2.84 5.99 -30.93
N PHE A 8 -1.54 5.95 -30.65
CA PHE A 8 -0.97 6.37 -29.37
C PHE A 8 -0.45 7.81 -29.48
N HIS A 9 -0.65 8.58 -28.43
CA HIS A 9 -0.10 9.92 -28.25
C HIS A 9 0.47 10.01 -26.83
N PHE A 10 1.67 10.56 -26.70
CA PHE A 10 2.33 10.80 -25.42
C PHE A 10 2.65 12.29 -25.35
N ALA A 11 2.11 12.97 -24.34
CA ALA A 11 2.59 14.29 -23.97
C ALA A 11 3.89 14.09 -23.16
N LEU A 12 4.92 14.87 -23.50
CA LEU A 12 6.21 14.88 -22.82
C LEU A 12 6.43 16.29 -22.28
N GLU A 13 6.81 16.39 -21.01
CA GLU A 13 7.27 17.62 -20.37
C GLU A 13 8.80 17.61 -20.20
N GLU A 14 9.39 18.78 -19.99
CA GLU A 14 10.82 18.88 -19.68
C GLU A 14 11.11 18.29 -18.30
N TYR A 15 12.19 17.51 -18.18
CA TYR A 15 12.56 16.92 -16.90
C TYR A 15 12.97 18.00 -15.89
N THR A 16 12.17 18.14 -14.84
CA THR A 16 12.56 18.84 -13.61
C THR A 16 12.94 17.81 -12.54
N PRO A 17 13.91 18.09 -11.64
CA PRO A 17 14.38 17.10 -10.68
C PRO A 17 13.30 16.58 -9.72
N GLU A 18 12.34 17.44 -9.34
CA GLU A 18 11.18 17.12 -8.52
C GLU A 18 10.15 18.27 -8.59
N HIS A 19 8.87 17.99 -8.35
CA HIS A 19 7.80 18.98 -8.41
C HIS A 19 7.62 19.72 -7.07
N GLN A 20 7.69 21.06 -7.09
CA GLN A 20 7.44 21.92 -5.91
C GLN A 20 6.07 22.62 -5.91
N GLU A 21 5.30 22.46 -6.99
CA GLU A 21 3.99 23.09 -7.19
C GLU A 21 2.92 22.02 -7.49
N THR A 22 1.67 22.44 -7.69
CA THR A 22 0.59 21.57 -8.18
C THR A 22 0.94 21.02 -9.57
N TYR A 23 1.03 19.70 -9.71
CA TYR A 23 1.42 19.02 -10.95
C TYR A 23 0.51 17.86 -11.33
N ARG A 24 -0.26 17.33 -10.38
CA ARG A 24 -0.93 16.04 -10.53
C ARG A 24 -2.29 16.20 -11.22
N LEU A 25 -2.40 15.64 -12.43
CA LEU A 25 -3.62 15.67 -13.26
C LEU A 25 -4.57 14.49 -13.04
N HIS A 26 -4.06 13.34 -12.58
CA HIS A 26 -4.91 12.17 -12.34
C HIS A 26 -5.67 12.28 -11.02
N LYS A 27 -6.88 11.72 -10.99
CA LYS A 27 -7.73 11.73 -9.80
C LYS A 27 -7.13 10.87 -8.69
N THR A 28 -7.26 11.37 -7.47
CA THR A 28 -6.94 10.68 -6.22
C THR A 28 -8.21 10.54 -5.37
N PRO A 29 -8.25 9.64 -4.39
CA PRO A 29 -9.38 9.57 -3.45
C PRO A 29 -9.58 10.90 -2.72
N GLU A 30 -10.82 11.32 -2.54
CA GLU A 30 -11.15 12.62 -1.96
C GLU A 30 -11.54 12.50 -0.49
N THR A 31 -11.03 13.40 0.35
CA THR A 31 -11.38 13.47 1.78
C THR A 31 -12.62 14.33 1.97
N ILE A 32 -13.62 13.82 2.68
CA ILE A 32 -14.85 14.56 3.00
C ILE A 32 -14.94 14.79 4.51
N PHE A 33 -15.22 16.02 4.92
CA PHE A 33 -15.45 16.39 6.32
C PHE A 33 -16.79 17.11 6.53
N LEU A 34 -17.51 16.71 7.57
CA LEU A 34 -18.70 17.41 8.04
C LEU A 34 -18.59 17.67 9.53
N SER A 35 -18.90 18.90 9.94
CA SER A 35 -18.96 19.29 11.34
C SER A 35 -20.13 20.23 11.60
N ALA A 36 -20.62 20.19 12.85
CA ALA A 36 -21.65 21.06 13.38
C ALA A 36 -21.52 21.17 14.91
N PRO A 37 -21.99 22.24 15.56
CA PRO A 37 -21.89 22.42 17.02
C PRO A 37 -22.46 21.26 17.87
N THR A 38 -23.47 20.52 17.39
CA THR A 38 -24.06 19.37 18.10
C THR A 38 -24.31 18.17 17.18
N PRO A 39 -24.43 16.94 17.70
CA PRO A 39 -24.76 15.75 16.90
C PRO A 39 -26.08 15.87 16.13
N ALA A 40 -27.12 16.46 16.75
CA ALA A 40 -28.39 16.72 16.08
C ALA A 40 -28.25 17.67 14.87
N GLN A 41 -27.43 18.72 15.00
CA GLN A 41 -27.14 19.63 13.88
C GLN A 41 -26.26 18.94 12.82
N LEU A 42 -25.40 18.00 13.20
CA LEU A 42 -24.60 17.21 12.25
C LEU A 42 -25.49 16.27 11.42
N ILE A 43 -26.48 15.62 12.04
CA ILE A 43 -27.49 14.80 11.33
C ILE A 43 -28.22 15.65 10.29
N ALA A 44 -28.77 16.80 10.70
CA ALA A 44 -29.45 17.72 9.79
C ALA A 44 -28.51 18.24 8.66
N LYS A 45 -27.21 18.41 8.95
CA LYS A 45 -26.21 18.76 7.94
C LYS A 45 -26.03 17.63 6.92
N CYS A 46 -25.87 16.38 7.37
CA CYS A 46 -25.76 15.21 6.48
C CYS A 46 -26.99 15.05 5.58
N GLU A 47 -28.20 15.22 6.13
CA GLU A 47 -29.45 15.14 5.35
C GLU A 47 -29.56 16.25 4.30
N ARG A 48 -29.13 17.48 4.64
CA ARG A 48 -29.08 18.60 3.71
C ARG A 48 -28.08 18.35 2.58
N GLU A 49 -26.86 17.89 2.88
CA GLU A 49 -25.89 17.55 1.82
C GLU A 49 -26.41 16.43 0.93
N LEU A 50 -27.05 15.38 1.49
CA LEU A 50 -27.66 14.31 0.70
C LEU A 50 -28.72 14.83 -0.27
N GLY A 51 -29.54 15.80 0.14
CA GLY A 51 -30.50 16.46 -0.75
C GLY A 51 -29.82 17.23 -1.90
N LEU A 52 -28.74 17.95 -1.61
CA LEU A 52 -27.99 18.72 -2.60
C LEU A 52 -27.22 17.81 -3.58
N LEU A 53 -26.55 16.77 -3.09
CA LEU A 53 -25.75 15.83 -3.89
C LEU A 53 -26.61 14.97 -4.84
N ARG A 54 -27.90 14.75 -4.51
CA ARG A 54 -28.88 14.04 -5.35
C ARG A 54 -29.65 14.95 -6.32
N SER A 55 -29.42 16.26 -6.30
CA SER A 55 -30.07 17.21 -7.20
C SER A 55 -29.44 17.24 -8.61
N GLU A 56 -30.06 17.94 -9.55
CA GLU A 56 -29.49 18.18 -10.88
C GLU A 56 -28.14 18.93 -10.83
N THR A 57 -27.88 19.70 -9.77
CA THR A 57 -26.60 20.38 -9.50
C THR A 57 -25.66 19.55 -8.60
N GLY A 58 -25.95 18.27 -8.38
CA GLY A 58 -25.21 17.40 -7.45
C GLY A 58 -23.70 17.31 -7.71
N GLN A 59 -23.26 17.31 -8.97
CA GLN A 59 -21.83 17.34 -9.33
C GLN A 59 -21.13 18.67 -9.03
N THR A 60 -21.88 19.78 -8.95
CA THR A 60 -21.32 21.07 -8.47
C THR A 60 -21.19 21.05 -6.96
N HIS A 61 -22.22 20.61 -6.24
CA HIS A 61 -22.17 20.47 -4.78
C HIS A 61 -21.12 19.44 -4.30
N TYR A 62 -20.87 18.38 -5.09
CA TYR A 62 -19.77 17.44 -4.84
C TYR A 62 -18.41 18.14 -4.84
N ARG A 63 -18.13 18.95 -5.87
CA ARG A 63 -16.90 19.75 -6.00
C ARG A 63 -16.78 20.79 -4.87
N GLU A 64 -17.86 21.48 -4.54
CA GLU A 64 -17.92 22.42 -3.42
C GLU A 64 -17.61 21.74 -2.07
N LEU A 65 -18.14 20.52 -1.86
CA LEU A 65 -17.92 19.74 -0.64
C LEU A 65 -16.47 19.24 -0.52
N ILE A 66 -15.84 18.84 -1.64
CA ILE A 66 -14.41 18.50 -1.69
C ILE A 66 -13.57 19.73 -1.34
N ALA A 67 -13.79 20.87 -2.00
CA ALA A 67 -13.04 22.10 -1.76
C ALA A 67 -13.15 22.57 -0.29
N GLN A 68 -14.34 22.51 0.30
CA GLN A 68 -14.55 22.78 1.73
C GLN A 68 -13.84 21.80 2.66
N SER A 69 -13.58 20.56 2.19
CA SER A 69 -12.95 19.50 2.96
C SER A 69 -11.42 19.48 2.87
N GLN A 70 -10.81 20.21 1.92
CA GLN A 70 -9.35 20.32 1.80
C GLN A 70 -8.70 21.01 3.01
N THR A 71 -9.39 21.95 3.67
CA THR A 71 -8.87 22.73 4.82
C THR A 71 -9.79 22.64 6.04
N PRO A 72 -9.90 21.47 6.69
CA PRO A 72 -10.93 21.18 7.69
C PRO A 72 -10.73 21.94 9.01
N THR A 73 -11.27 23.16 9.10
CA THR A 73 -11.26 23.96 10.33
C THR A 73 -12.42 23.55 11.25
N ILE A 74 -12.18 22.58 12.14
CA ILE A 74 -13.22 22.01 13.02
C ILE A 74 -12.95 22.37 14.50
N PRO A 75 -13.73 23.28 15.13
CA PRO A 75 -13.58 23.62 16.54
C PRO A 75 -13.66 22.40 17.45
N THR A 76 -12.80 22.29 18.48
CA THR A 76 -12.69 21.11 19.36
C THR A 76 -13.99 20.73 20.10
N SER A 77 -14.96 21.64 20.23
CA SER A 77 -16.27 21.35 20.83
C SER A 77 -17.29 20.68 19.87
N SER A 78 -17.13 20.81 18.56
CA SER A 78 -18.14 20.41 17.57
C SER A 78 -18.26 18.90 17.37
N ALA A 79 -19.46 18.41 17.04
CA ALA A 79 -19.63 17.09 16.44
C ALA A 79 -18.97 17.08 15.04
N ARG A 80 -18.30 15.97 14.70
CA ARG A 80 -17.50 15.83 13.47
C ARG A 80 -17.60 14.42 12.89
N LEU A 81 -17.63 14.37 11.57
CA LEU A 81 -17.70 13.18 10.73
C LEU A 81 -16.67 13.35 9.61
N GLY A 82 -15.99 12.26 9.23
CA GLY A 82 -15.18 12.25 8.04
C GLY A 82 -15.05 10.85 7.43
N PHE A 83 -14.79 10.82 6.13
CA PHE A 83 -14.51 9.60 5.35
C PHE A 83 -13.76 9.95 4.06
N VAL A 84 -13.30 8.92 3.35
CA VAL A 84 -12.72 9.04 2.00
C VAL A 84 -13.69 8.47 0.96
N ALA A 85 -13.72 9.06 -0.24
CA ALA A 85 -14.54 8.60 -1.35
C ALA A 85 -13.84 8.79 -2.70
N ASP A 86 -14.06 7.85 -3.60
CA ASP A 86 -13.52 7.81 -4.97
C ASP A 86 -14.53 8.42 -5.98
N SER A 87 -15.80 8.61 -5.59
CA SER A 87 -16.86 9.20 -6.43
C SER A 87 -18.02 9.84 -5.65
N LEU A 88 -18.87 10.61 -6.35
CA LEU A 88 -20.10 11.21 -5.82
C LEU A 88 -21.07 10.16 -5.24
N GLU A 89 -21.25 9.03 -5.94
CA GLU A 89 -22.12 7.93 -5.52
C GLU A 89 -21.64 7.32 -4.20
N GLN A 90 -20.32 7.25 -4.00
CA GLN A 90 -19.73 6.77 -2.76
C GLN A 90 -19.85 7.80 -1.62
N VAL A 91 -19.75 9.10 -1.90
CA VAL A 91 -20.08 10.15 -0.91
C VAL A 91 -21.53 10.02 -0.46
N ILE A 92 -22.48 9.91 -1.38
CA ILE A 92 -23.91 9.71 -1.08
C ILE A 92 -24.10 8.46 -0.20
N THR A 93 -23.53 7.33 -0.61
CA THR A 93 -23.61 6.05 0.14
C THR A 93 -23.02 6.14 1.55
N ASN A 94 -21.89 6.82 1.71
CA ASN A 94 -21.23 6.99 3.01
C ASN A 94 -21.99 7.97 3.91
N LEU A 95 -22.56 9.05 3.36
CA LEU A 95 -23.40 9.98 4.11
C LEU A 95 -24.72 9.35 4.57
N GLU A 96 -25.36 8.51 3.76
CA GLU A 96 -26.54 7.74 4.17
C GLU A 96 -26.23 6.78 5.31
N THR A 97 -25.10 6.06 5.20
CA THR A 97 -24.60 5.17 6.25
C THR A 97 -24.36 5.96 7.54
N ALA A 98 -23.65 7.10 7.45
CA ALA A 98 -23.34 7.96 8.58
C ALA A 98 -24.59 8.56 9.25
N ALA A 99 -25.52 9.13 8.48
CA ALA A 99 -26.75 9.72 8.99
C ALA A 99 -27.62 8.68 9.71
N THR A 100 -27.64 7.45 9.21
CA THR A 100 -28.34 6.32 9.86
C THR A 100 -27.68 5.93 11.19
N LEU A 101 -26.35 5.82 11.23
CA LEU A 101 -25.61 5.50 12.45
C LEU A 101 -25.70 6.60 13.51
N LEU A 102 -25.60 7.87 13.11
CA LEU A 102 -25.77 9.01 14.02
C LEU A 102 -27.15 9.03 14.70
N LYS A 103 -28.21 8.67 13.98
CA LYS A 103 -29.57 8.55 14.53
C LYS A 103 -29.75 7.34 15.46
N LYS A 104 -29.05 6.23 15.17
CA LYS A 104 -29.12 4.99 15.97
C LYS A 104 -28.25 5.05 17.24
N SER A 105 -27.18 5.82 17.22
CA SER A 105 -26.11 5.83 18.21
C SER A 105 -25.91 7.22 18.84
N THR A 106 -27.02 7.85 19.27
CA THR A 106 -27.02 9.23 19.81
C THR A 106 -26.15 9.40 21.05
N ASP A 107 -26.02 8.34 21.86
CA ASP A 107 -25.32 8.38 23.15
C ASP A 107 -23.85 7.95 23.04
N SER A 108 -23.42 7.47 21.86
CA SER A 108 -22.03 7.07 21.61
C SER A 108 -21.16 8.30 21.32
N PRO A 109 -20.15 8.62 22.15
CA PRO A 109 -19.33 9.82 21.97
C PRO A 109 -18.39 9.74 20.76
N ASN A 110 -18.19 8.54 20.21
CA ASN A 110 -17.44 8.25 18.99
C ASN A 110 -17.88 6.89 18.41
N TRP A 111 -17.62 6.67 17.13
CA TRP A 111 -17.65 5.34 16.50
C TRP A 111 -16.87 5.35 15.18
N GLU A 112 -16.51 4.14 14.72
CA GLU A 112 -15.87 3.91 13.42
C GLU A 112 -16.67 2.86 12.66
N HIS A 113 -16.79 3.00 11.33
CA HIS A 113 -17.50 2.06 10.47
C HIS A 113 -16.51 1.36 9.51
N PRO A 114 -16.66 0.05 9.22
CA PRO A 114 -15.74 -0.70 8.34
C PRO A 114 -15.51 -0.11 6.93
N LYS A 115 -16.42 0.74 6.45
CA LYS A 115 -16.24 1.51 5.19
C LYS A 115 -15.23 2.68 5.28
N GLY A 116 -14.59 2.91 6.43
CA GLY A 116 -13.70 4.06 6.64
C GLY A 116 -14.47 5.36 6.95
N ILE A 117 -15.52 5.25 7.76
CA ILE A 117 -16.31 6.41 8.23
C ILE A 117 -16.06 6.60 9.72
N PHE A 118 -15.61 7.78 10.11
CA PHE A 118 -15.18 8.11 11.47
C PHE A 118 -16.04 9.23 12.04
N TYR A 119 -16.56 9.06 13.25
CA TYR A 119 -17.35 10.07 13.95
C TYR A 119 -16.85 10.31 15.37
N ARG A 120 -16.93 11.57 15.81
CA ARG A 120 -16.71 11.99 17.19
C ARG A 120 -17.63 13.15 17.58
N GLN A 121 -18.20 13.11 18.78
CA GLN A 121 -19.09 14.16 19.30
C GLN A 121 -18.36 15.49 19.61
N SER A 122 -17.06 15.42 19.86
CA SER A 122 -16.14 16.55 20.12
C SER A 122 -14.74 16.18 19.62
N GLY A 123 -13.71 16.99 19.77
CA GLY A 123 -12.30 16.64 19.46
C GLY A 123 -11.51 16.36 20.74
N ILE A 124 -10.47 15.52 20.67
CA ILE A 124 -9.52 15.36 21.78
C ILE A 124 -8.65 16.64 21.81
N ALA A 125 -8.43 17.19 23.01
CA ALA A 125 -7.44 18.26 23.18
C ALA A 125 -6.04 17.65 23.01
N SER A 126 -5.47 17.78 21.80
CA SER A 126 -4.30 17.01 21.36
C SER A 126 -2.96 17.45 21.96
N LYS A 127 -2.85 18.68 22.48
CA LYS A 127 -1.61 19.23 23.05
C LYS A 127 -1.12 18.38 24.24
N GLY A 128 0.13 17.94 24.19
CA GLY A 128 0.72 17.06 25.21
C GLY A 128 0.23 15.61 25.15
N LYS A 129 -0.22 15.14 23.97
CA LYS A 129 -0.84 13.81 23.79
C LYS A 129 -0.42 13.07 22.52
N VAL A 130 0.17 13.74 21.54
CA VAL A 130 0.46 13.14 20.23
C VAL A 130 1.77 12.36 20.28
N VAL A 131 1.73 11.10 19.86
CA VAL A 131 2.87 10.19 19.83
C VAL A 131 3.14 9.77 18.40
N ALA A 132 4.33 10.03 17.88
CA ALA A 132 4.78 9.45 16.62
C ALA A 132 5.49 8.12 16.90
N LEU A 133 4.95 7.04 16.33
CA LEU A 133 5.47 5.68 16.43
C LEU A 133 6.07 5.24 15.10
N PHE A 134 7.28 4.70 15.11
CA PHE A 134 7.95 4.21 13.91
C PHE A 134 8.13 2.68 13.95
N PRO A 135 7.64 1.93 12.97
CA PRO A 135 7.70 0.47 12.99
C PRO A 135 9.11 -0.07 12.67
N GLY A 136 9.40 -1.25 13.21
CA GLY A 136 10.62 -2.00 12.94
C GLY A 136 10.51 -2.94 11.74
N GLN A 137 11.54 -3.76 11.55
CA GLN A 137 11.55 -4.87 10.58
C GLN A 137 10.43 -5.88 10.88
N GLY A 138 9.80 -6.42 9.83
CA GLY A 138 8.55 -7.22 9.86
C GLY A 138 7.36 -6.46 9.26
N SER A 139 7.40 -5.12 9.31
CA SER A 139 6.38 -4.23 8.74
C SER A 139 6.40 -4.14 7.21
N GLN A 140 7.52 -4.47 6.55
CA GLN A 140 7.69 -4.32 5.10
C GLN A 140 6.72 -5.15 4.25
N TYR A 141 6.51 -4.69 3.02
CA TYR A 141 5.96 -5.46 1.91
C TYR A 141 6.48 -4.90 0.57
N LEU A 142 6.46 -5.70 -0.50
CA LEU A 142 6.84 -5.22 -1.84
C LEU A 142 5.93 -4.08 -2.28
N GLU A 143 6.45 -3.14 -3.05
CA GLU A 143 5.74 -1.97 -3.55
C GLU A 143 5.10 -1.06 -2.47
N MET A 144 5.57 -1.12 -1.22
CA MET A 144 5.02 -0.27 -0.16
C MET A 144 5.19 1.23 -0.47
N GLY A 145 4.08 1.97 -0.37
CA GLY A 145 4.04 3.38 -0.73
C GLY A 145 4.11 3.68 -2.24
N LYS A 146 3.85 2.72 -3.14
CA LYS A 146 3.90 2.93 -4.61
C LYS A 146 3.02 4.09 -5.09
N GLU A 147 1.74 4.12 -4.73
CA GLU A 147 0.86 5.24 -5.12
C GLU A 147 1.27 6.55 -4.44
N LEU A 148 1.76 6.48 -3.19
CA LEU A 148 2.31 7.65 -2.50
C LEU A 148 3.55 8.22 -3.20
N ALA A 149 4.44 7.37 -3.73
CA ALA A 149 5.60 7.77 -4.51
C ALA A 149 5.21 8.36 -5.88
N LEU A 150 4.05 8.02 -6.45
CA LEU A 150 3.52 8.68 -7.64
C LEU A 150 2.87 10.04 -7.31
N ASN A 151 2.20 10.13 -6.15
CA ASN A 151 1.30 11.25 -5.85
C ASN A 151 1.91 12.36 -4.98
N PHE A 152 3.03 12.09 -4.28
CA PHE A 152 3.63 13.00 -3.29
C PHE A 152 5.17 13.08 -3.40
N PRO A 153 5.74 14.23 -3.81
CA PRO A 153 7.18 14.48 -3.85
C PRO A 153 7.97 14.07 -2.59
N PRO A 154 7.54 14.35 -1.34
CA PRO A 154 8.33 14.01 -0.15
C PRO A 154 8.63 12.51 0.02
N ILE A 155 7.82 11.63 -0.59
CA ILE A 155 8.03 10.18 -0.59
C ILE A 155 9.12 9.82 -1.61
N ARG A 156 9.10 10.40 -2.81
CA ARG A 156 10.14 10.23 -3.83
C ARG A 156 11.48 10.80 -3.36
N GLU A 157 11.48 11.98 -2.76
CA GLU A 157 12.69 12.61 -2.23
C GLU A 157 13.36 11.73 -1.17
N ALA A 158 12.59 11.14 -0.25
CA ALA A 158 13.11 10.25 0.78
C ALA A 158 13.71 8.96 0.18
N TYR A 159 13.04 8.35 -0.80
CA TYR A 159 13.62 7.21 -1.53
C TYR A 159 14.87 7.61 -2.34
N GLY A 160 14.84 8.75 -3.03
CA GLY A 160 15.96 9.27 -3.82
C GLY A 160 17.18 9.65 -2.98
N GLN A 161 16.98 10.10 -1.73
CA GLN A 161 18.08 10.31 -0.77
C GLN A 161 18.73 8.98 -0.38
N MET A 162 17.94 7.94 -0.11
CA MET A 162 18.49 6.61 0.17
C MET A 162 19.17 5.98 -1.07
N ASP A 163 18.56 6.09 -2.25
CA ASP A 163 19.10 5.58 -3.52
C ASP A 163 20.48 6.16 -3.84
N LYS A 164 20.69 7.47 -3.60
CA LYS A 164 22.01 8.11 -3.76
C LYS A 164 23.09 7.42 -2.94
N LEU A 165 22.77 6.96 -1.72
CA LEU A 165 23.71 6.22 -0.88
C LEU A 165 23.99 4.80 -1.42
N PHE A 166 23.01 4.12 -1.99
CA PHE A 166 23.25 2.81 -2.62
C PHE A 166 24.10 2.94 -3.88
N VAL A 167 23.79 3.92 -4.72
CA VAL A 167 24.54 4.22 -5.95
C VAL A 167 25.97 4.69 -5.66
N SER A 168 26.21 5.43 -4.58
CA SER A 168 27.57 5.84 -4.18
C SER A 168 28.49 4.67 -3.80
N ASP A 169 27.91 3.55 -3.35
CA ASP A 169 28.64 2.31 -3.04
C ASP A 169 28.77 1.39 -4.29
N GLY A 170 28.33 1.85 -5.46
CA GLY A 170 28.29 1.05 -6.69
C GLY A 170 27.20 -0.02 -6.71
N GLN A 171 26.18 0.09 -5.86
CA GLN A 171 25.02 -0.81 -5.85
C GLN A 171 23.87 -0.24 -6.71
N PRO A 172 22.94 -1.09 -7.19
CA PRO A 172 21.66 -0.63 -7.73
C PRO A 172 20.91 0.23 -6.71
N PRO A 173 20.06 1.19 -7.14
CA PRO A 173 19.22 1.95 -6.22
C PRO A 173 18.32 1.00 -5.42
N LEU A 174 18.08 1.33 -4.15
CA LEU A 174 17.22 0.58 -3.25
C LEU A 174 15.80 0.45 -3.82
N THR A 175 15.31 1.49 -4.51
CA THR A 175 14.02 1.46 -5.20
C THR A 175 13.88 0.34 -6.21
N SER A 176 14.97 -0.18 -6.81
CA SER A 176 14.89 -1.35 -7.70
C SER A 176 14.60 -2.68 -6.98
N VAL A 177 14.85 -2.75 -5.67
CA VAL A 177 14.45 -3.87 -4.80
C VAL A 177 13.04 -3.67 -4.25
N LEU A 178 12.65 -2.41 -4.01
CA LEU A 178 11.36 -2.05 -3.43
C LEU A 178 10.21 -2.06 -4.44
N PHE A 179 10.48 -1.58 -5.65
CA PHE A 179 9.59 -1.53 -6.81
C PHE A 179 10.21 -2.35 -7.96
N PRO A 180 10.37 -3.67 -7.80
CA PRO A 180 11.01 -4.51 -8.79
C PRO A 180 10.16 -4.60 -10.07
N ILE A 181 10.80 -5.00 -11.18
CA ILE A 181 10.10 -5.24 -12.44
C ILE A 181 9.06 -6.36 -12.22
N PRO A 182 7.79 -6.19 -12.65
CA PRO A 182 6.78 -7.22 -12.51
C PRO A 182 7.17 -8.54 -13.18
N VAL A 183 6.91 -9.63 -12.46
CA VAL A 183 7.23 -11.02 -12.85
C VAL A 183 5.96 -11.88 -12.80
N PHE A 184 5.94 -12.96 -13.58
CA PHE A 184 4.71 -13.70 -13.87
C PHE A 184 4.57 -14.99 -13.05
N THR A 185 5.68 -15.60 -12.62
CA THR A 185 5.67 -16.81 -11.77
C THR A 185 5.64 -16.45 -10.27
N ASP A 186 5.14 -17.35 -9.44
CA ASP A 186 5.07 -17.12 -7.99
C ASP A 186 6.44 -17.31 -7.31
N GLU A 187 7.30 -18.15 -7.90
CA GLU A 187 8.70 -18.33 -7.52
C GLU A 187 9.50 -17.04 -7.68
N GLU A 188 9.33 -16.33 -8.79
CA GLU A 188 9.98 -15.03 -9.02
C GLU A 188 9.45 -13.95 -8.06
N LYS A 189 8.13 -13.89 -7.81
CA LYS A 189 7.52 -12.96 -6.83
C LYS A 189 8.06 -13.22 -5.42
N GLN A 190 8.17 -14.49 -5.05
CA GLN A 190 8.73 -14.87 -3.75
C GLN A 190 10.22 -14.51 -3.65
N SER A 191 11.01 -14.73 -4.70
CA SER A 191 12.42 -14.31 -4.79
C SER A 191 12.60 -12.78 -4.65
N GLN A 192 11.74 -11.98 -5.27
CA GLN A 192 11.71 -10.53 -5.07
C GLN A 192 11.38 -10.16 -3.61
N SER A 193 10.39 -10.83 -3.03
CA SER A 193 9.96 -10.61 -1.64
C SER A 193 11.05 -11.01 -0.63
N GLU A 194 11.75 -12.12 -0.87
CA GLU A 194 12.93 -12.55 -0.12
C GLU A 194 14.12 -11.59 -0.27
N THR A 195 14.32 -11.04 -1.47
CA THR A 195 15.33 -10.00 -1.69
C THR A 195 15.04 -8.77 -0.83
N LEU A 196 13.81 -8.25 -0.83
CA LEU A 196 13.42 -7.14 0.05
C LEU A 196 13.53 -7.47 1.54
N ARG A 197 13.30 -8.73 1.96
CA ARG A 197 13.41 -9.17 3.37
C ARG A 197 14.85 -9.15 3.91
N ARG A 198 15.88 -9.10 3.05
CA ARG A 198 17.28 -9.00 3.48
C ARG A 198 17.51 -7.71 4.27
N THR A 199 18.25 -7.82 5.37
CA THR A 199 18.35 -6.77 6.41
C THR A 199 18.94 -5.46 5.89
N GLU A 200 19.88 -5.57 4.97
CA GLU A 200 20.56 -4.49 4.26
C GLU A 200 19.65 -3.68 3.31
N PHE A 201 18.51 -4.22 2.88
CA PHE A 201 17.52 -3.50 2.07
C PHE A 201 16.30 -3.10 2.91
N VAL A 202 15.82 -3.99 3.78
CA VAL A 202 14.55 -3.80 4.49
C VAL A 202 14.55 -2.62 5.45
N GLN A 203 15.64 -2.43 6.22
CA GLN A 203 15.75 -1.34 7.19
C GLN A 203 15.81 0.01 6.47
N PRO A 204 16.70 0.22 5.47
CA PRO A 204 16.65 1.38 4.58
C PRO A 204 15.29 1.67 3.94
N ALA A 205 14.59 0.64 3.47
CA ALA A 205 13.32 0.82 2.76
C ALA A 205 12.20 1.28 3.71
N ILE A 206 12.05 0.62 4.88
CA ILE A 206 11.12 1.06 5.94
C ILE A 206 11.47 2.48 6.38
N GLY A 207 12.76 2.77 6.53
CA GLY A 207 13.25 4.06 6.99
C GLY A 207 12.92 5.21 6.03
N ALA A 208 13.21 5.04 4.74
CA ALA A 208 12.91 6.04 3.71
C ALA A 208 11.39 6.28 3.59
N PHE A 209 10.59 5.22 3.61
CA PHE A 209 9.13 5.36 3.55
C PHE A 209 8.57 6.12 4.77
N SER A 210 9.07 5.79 5.97
CA SER A 210 8.68 6.45 7.23
C SER A 210 9.07 7.93 7.25
N VAL A 211 10.23 8.29 6.70
CA VAL A 211 10.65 9.71 6.54
C VAL A 211 9.69 10.47 5.64
N GLY A 212 9.35 9.93 4.47
CA GLY A 212 8.44 10.59 3.53
C GLY A 212 7.04 10.79 4.11
N LEU A 213 6.51 9.78 4.81
CA LEU A 213 5.25 9.87 5.54
C LEU A 213 5.29 10.92 6.66
N TYR A 214 6.36 10.97 7.46
CA TYR A 214 6.51 11.96 8.53
C TYR A 214 6.58 13.39 7.98
N LYS A 215 7.38 13.61 6.94
CA LYS A 215 7.52 14.93 6.29
C LYS A 215 6.19 15.41 5.70
N LEU A 216 5.43 14.52 5.06
CA LEU A 216 4.12 14.84 4.49
C LEU A 216 3.10 15.25 5.57
N LEU A 217 3.04 14.51 6.68
CA LEU A 217 2.24 14.89 7.85
C LEU A 217 2.72 16.20 8.50
N GLN A 218 4.03 16.40 8.63
CA GLN A 218 4.62 17.61 9.22
C GLN A 218 4.31 18.85 8.37
N ALA A 219 4.32 18.74 7.04
CA ALA A 219 3.87 19.79 6.13
C ALA A 219 2.40 20.16 6.38
N ALA A 220 1.54 19.15 6.60
CA ALA A 220 0.16 19.31 7.06
C ALA A 220 0.03 19.80 8.52
N GLY A 221 1.13 20.06 9.24
CA GLY A 221 1.13 20.61 10.60
C GLY A 221 1.07 19.58 11.73
N PHE A 222 1.35 18.31 11.44
CA PHE A 222 1.58 17.31 12.48
C PHE A 222 2.80 17.68 13.32
N SER A 223 2.61 17.67 14.64
CA SER A 223 3.64 17.97 15.63
C SER A 223 3.46 17.00 16.80
N PRO A 224 4.29 15.96 16.93
CA PRO A 224 4.20 15.05 18.06
C PRO A 224 4.75 15.70 19.34
N ASP A 225 4.18 15.31 20.48
CA ASP A 225 4.68 15.62 21.82
C ASP A 225 5.67 14.55 22.32
N PHE A 226 5.65 13.35 21.72
CA PHE A 226 6.51 12.21 22.03
C PHE A 226 6.92 11.46 20.75
N THR A 227 8.13 10.91 20.70
CA THR A 227 8.56 9.99 19.63
C THR A 227 9.05 8.66 20.23
N ALA A 228 8.69 7.57 19.58
CA ALA A 228 9.09 6.21 19.94
C ALA A 228 9.10 5.31 18.70
N GLY A 229 9.72 4.15 18.77
CA GLY A 229 9.74 3.24 17.62
C GLY A 229 10.36 1.90 17.95
N HIS A 230 9.89 0.85 17.27
CA HIS A 230 10.24 -0.53 17.64
C HIS A 230 11.51 -0.99 16.91
N SER A 231 12.54 -1.40 17.65
CA SER A 231 13.83 -1.84 17.13
C SER A 231 14.40 -0.80 16.15
N PHE A 232 14.46 -1.10 14.85
CA PHE A 232 14.88 -0.15 13.81
C PHE A 232 14.15 1.20 13.91
N GLY A 233 12.87 1.19 14.29
CA GLY A 233 12.09 2.41 14.46
C GLY A 233 12.62 3.39 15.51
N GLU A 234 13.41 2.95 16.49
CA GLU A 234 14.04 3.85 17.48
C GLU A 234 15.04 4.82 16.81
N LEU A 235 15.76 4.37 15.76
CA LEU A 235 16.62 5.25 14.96
C LEU A 235 15.79 6.33 14.23
N THR A 236 14.61 5.96 13.73
CA THR A 236 13.66 6.89 13.10
C THR A 236 13.02 7.83 14.12
N ALA A 237 12.76 7.36 15.35
CA ALA A 237 12.26 8.17 16.45
C ALA A 237 13.27 9.23 16.91
N LEU A 238 14.57 8.88 16.94
CA LEU A 238 15.67 9.80 17.21
C LEU A 238 15.78 10.90 16.13
N TRP A 239 15.64 10.53 14.85
CA TRP A 239 15.56 11.49 13.75
C TRP A 239 14.34 12.41 13.87
N ALA A 240 13.15 11.84 14.05
CA ALA A 240 11.89 12.59 14.18
C ALA A 240 11.87 13.54 15.41
N GLY A 241 12.56 13.14 16.50
CA GLY A 241 12.78 13.95 17.70
C GLY A 241 13.89 15.01 17.57
N GLY A 242 14.57 15.07 16.42
CA GLY A 242 15.57 16.09 16.09
C GLY A 242 16.98 15.83 16.65
N VAL A 243 17.28 14.61 17.10
CA VAL A 243 18.60 14.21 17.61
C VAL A 243 19.63 14.10 16.48
N ILE A 244 19.19 13.64 15.30
CA ILE A 244 20.00 13.53 14.08
C ILE A 244 19.26 14.17 12.91
N ASP A 245 19.99 14.67 11.92
CA ASP A 245 19.45 15.22 10.68
C ASP A 245 19.24 14.14 9.60
N ASP A 246 18.62 14.54 8.48
CA ASP A 246 18.27 13.65 7.36
C ASP A 246 19.48 12.87 6.85
N ASP A 247 20.57 13.54 6.47
CA ASP A 247 21.78 12.90 5.94
C ASP A 247 22.37 11.88 6.93
N THR A 248 22.44 12.26 8.21
CA THR A 248 22.87 11.35 9.29
C THR A 248 21.94 10.15 9.42
N TYR A 249 20.62 10.37 9.37
CA TYR A 249 19.63 9.29 9.48
C TYR A 249 19.72 8.31 8.31
N PHE A 250 19.75 8.79 7.06
CA PHE A 250 19.85 7.91 5.89
C PHE A 250 21.17 7.11 5.91
N TYR A 251 22.28 7.75 6.28
CA TYR A 251 23.56 7.07 6.48
C TYR A 251 23.48 5.97 7.55
N LEU A 252 22.96 6.27 8.74
CA LEU A 252 22.86 5.31 9.84
C LEU A 252 21.86 4.20 9.56
N ALA A 253 20.74 4.47 8.89
CA ALA A 253 19.74 3.45 8.53
C ALA A 253 20.34 2.41 7.57
N LYS A 254 21.12 2.87 6.58
CA LYS A 254 21.88 2.01 5.67
C LYS A 254 23.00 1.26 6.39
N ALA A 255 23.80 1.93 7.22
CA ALA A 255 24.88 1.30 7.97
C ALA A 255 24.36 0.23 8.95
N ARG A 256 23.23 0.46 9.62
CA ARG A 256 22.58 -0.52 10.51
C ARG A 256 22.10 -1.74 9.73
N GLY A 257 21.41 -1.55 8.60
CA GLY A 257 20.97 -2.62 7.73
C GLY A 257 22.14 -3.48 7.23
N GLN A 258 23.21 -2.85 6.75
CA GLN A 258 24.44 -3.52 6.30
C GLN A 258 25.14 -4.29 7.43
N ALA A 259 25.28 -3.70 8.62
CA ALA A 259 25.93 -4.33 9.76
C ALA A 259 25.13 -5.54 10.29
N MET A 260 23.80 -5.43 10.33
CA MET A 260 22.89 -6.47 10.82
C MET A 260 22.61 -7.60 9.80
N ALA A 261 23.10 -7.49 8.57
CA ALA A 261 23.09 -8.61 7.64
C ALA A 261 23.88 -9.80 8.24
N ALA A 262 23.34 -11.02 8.09
CA ALA A 262 23.99 -12.21 8.63
C ALA A 262 25.28 -12.54 7.83
N PRO A 263 26.41 -12.83 8.47
CA PRO A 263 27.63 -13.27 7.79
C PRO A 263 27.36 -14.54 6.97
N GLY A 264 27.68 -14.50 5.68
CA GLY A 264 27.55 -15.65 4.80
C GLY A 264 28.61 -16.72 5.10
N GLY A 265 28.27 -17.68 5.97
CA GLY A 265 29.15 -18.81 6.29
C GLY A 265 28.37 -20.02 6.81
N PRO A 266 28.67 -21.26 6.36
CA PRO A 266 27.90 -22.46 6.72
C PRO A 266 28.03 -22.87 8.20
N THR A 267 28.97 -22.27 8.94
CA THR A 267 29.21 -22.53 10.37
C THR A 267 28.68 -21.41 11.29
N PHE A 268 28.15 -20.32 10.75
CA PHE A 268 27.59 -19.22 11.54
C PHE A 268 26.09 -19.42 11.74
N ASP A 269 25.67 -19.82 12.94
CA ASP A 269 24.25 -19.74 13.29
C ASP A 269 23.92 -18.30 13.72
N ALA A 270 23.26 -17.56 12.84
CA ALA A 270 22.71 -16.25 13.17
C ALA A 270 21.50 -16.32 14.14
N GLY A 271 21.04 -17.52 14.48
CA GLY A 271 19.85 -17.75 15.28
C GLY A 271 18.55 -17.53 14.51
N THR A 272 17.44 -17.50 15.23
CA THR A 272 16.10 -17.15 14.71
C THR A 272 15.21 -16.61 15.84
N MET A 273 14.02 -16.11 15.49
CA MET A 273 13.07 -15.50 16.43
C MET A 273 11.67 -16.09 16.26
N VAL A 274 10.91 -16.11 17.36
CA VAL A 274 9.57 -16.68 17.44
C VAL A 274 8.70 -15.78 18.32
N ALA A 275 7.58 -15.30 17.79
CA ALA A 275 6.58 -14.62 18.60
C ALA A 275 5.75 -15.66 19.36
N ILE A 276 5.55 -15.41 20.65
CA ILE A 276 4.74 -16.21 21.55
C ILE A 276 3.59 -15.35 22.04
N LYS A 277 2.36 -15.85 21.91
CA LYS A 277 1.17 -15.21 22.47
C LYS A 277 0.46 -16.14 23.48
N GLY A 278 0.14 -15.61 24.66
CA GLY A 278 -0.50 -16.33 25.77
C GLY A 278 -0.28 -15.64 27.13
N ASP A 279 -0.44 -16.37 28.23
CA ASP A 279 -0.18 -15.84 29.59
C ASP A 279 1.33 -15.68 29.84
N LEU A 280 1.80 -14.44 29.81
CA LEU A 280 3.22 -14.13 29.99
C LEU A 280 3.73 -14.39 31.41
N ASN A 281 2.87 -14.43 32.43
CA ASN A 281 3.29 -14.75 33.80
C ASN A 281 3.65 -16.23 33.90
N GLN A 282 2.83 -17.09 33.30
CA GLN A 282 3.09 -18.52 33.22
C GLN A 282 4.25 -18.82 32.26
N LEU A 283 4.42 -18.02 31.19
CA LEU A 283 5.54 -18.19 30.25
C LEU A 283 6.91 -18.07 30.93
N GLN A 284 7.09 -17.14 31.88
CA GLN A 284 8.36 -17.03 32.61
C GLN A 284 8.70 -18.29 33.42
N ILE A 285 7.69 -19.03 33.89
CA ILE A 285 7.85 -20.33 34.55
C ILE A 285 8.12 -21.42 33.50
N ASP A 286 7.40 -21.39 32.38
CA ASP A 286 7.50 -22.41 31.33
C ASP A 286 8.80 -22.39 30.53
N LEU A 287 9.51 -21.26 30.54
CA LEU A 287 10.87 -21.08 30.02
C LEU A 287 11.96 -21.60 30.97
N GLN A 288 11.66 -21.89 32.24
CA GLN A 288 12.65 -22.42 33.18
C GLN A 288 13.12 -23.82 32.72
N GLY A 289 14.43 -23.96 32.49
CA GLY A 289 15.04 -25.18 31.96
C GLY A 289 15.18 -25.24 30.44
N LEU A 290 14.84 -24.18 29.70
CA LEU A 290 15.17 -24.05 28.27
C LEU A 290 16.47 -23.24 28.08
N ASP A 291 17.58 -23.94 27.89
CA ASP A 291 18.87 -23.31 27.63
C ASP A 291 18.96 -22.67 26.23
N GLY A 292 19.66 -21.54 26.13
CA GLY A 292 19.98 -20.88 24.86
C GLY A 292 18.83 -20.06 24.24
N VAL A 293 17.81 -19.73 25.03
CA VAL A 293 16.67 -18.87 24.66
C VAL A 293 16.73 -17.56 25.45
N THR A 294 16.37 -16.45 24.83
CA THR A 294 16.30 -15.12 25.46
C THR A 294 15.06 -14.37 24.97
N VAL A 295 14.42 -13.59 25.84
CA VAL A 295 13.34 -12.68 25.41
C VAL A 295 13.97 -11.46 24.75
N ALA A 296 13.81 -11.35 23.44
CA ALA A 296 14.34 -10.25 22.64
C ALA A 296 13.39 -9.04 22.60
N ASN A 297 12.08 -9.27 22.61
CA ASN A 297 11.09 -8.19 22.61
C ASN A 297 9.94 -8.49 23.57
N TYR A 298 9.57 -7.50 24.39
CA TYR A 298 8.35 -7.46 25.20
C TYR A 298 7.36 -6.53 24.47
N ASN A 299 6.48 -7.12 23.67
CA ASN A 299 5.69 -6.40 22.67
C ASN A 299 4.33 -5.95 23.20
N SER A 300 3.65 -6.77 24.01
CA SER A 300 2.40 -6.40 24.69
C SER A 300 2.23 -7.17 26.00
N THR A 301 1.08 -7.01 26.65
CA THR A 301 0.65 -7.80 27.82
C THR A 301 0.43 -9.28 27.52
N GLU A 302 0.23 -9.64 26.25
CA GLU A 302 -0.01 -11.01 25.80
C GLU A 302 1.10 -11.55 24.88
N GLN A 303 2.02 -10.70 24.40
CA GLN A 303 2.99 -11.06 23.36
C GLN A 303 4.44 -10.73 23.75
N VAL A 304 5.31 -11.73 23.62
CA VAL A 304 6.77 -11.57 23.62
C VAL A 304 7.38 -12.23 22.39
N VAL A 305 8.63 -11.86 22.06
CA VAL A 305 9.43 -12.53 21.05
C VAL A 305 10.63 -13.19 21.71
N LEU A 306 10.73 -14.50 21.54
CA LEU A 306 11.86 -15.31 21.95
C LEU A 306 12.88 -15.40 20.81
N ALA A 307 14.15 -15.41 21.16
CA ALA A 307 15.27 -15.47 20.23
C ALA A 307 16.36 -16.40 20.77
N GLY A 308 17.04 -17.10 19.86
CA GLY A 308 18.05 -18.09 20.21
C GLY A 308 18.61 -18.83 19.00
N SER A 309 19.40 -19.87 19.23
CA SER A 309 19.92 -20.72 18.15
C SER A 309 18.79 -21.44 17.42
N LYS A 310 18.98 -21.77 16.13
CA LYS A 310 17.94 -22.48 15.35
C LYS A 310 17.51 -23.82 15.99
N PRO A 311 18.41 -24.64 16.55
CA PRO A 311 18.02 -25.84 17.28
C PRO A 311 17.23 -25.55 18.57
N ALA A 312 17.67 -24.58 19.38
CA ALA A 312 16.99 -24.24 20.64
C ALA A 312 15.59 -23.68 20.38
N MET A 313 15.43 -22.81 19.37
CA MET A 313 14.13 -22.28 19.00
C MET A 313 13.18 -23.35 18.47
N LYS A 314 13.67 -24.34 17.70
CA LYS A 314 12.84 -25.47 17.24
C LYS A 314 12.30 -26.31 18.41
N ALA A 315 13.14 -26.59 19.41
CA ALA A 315 12.70 -27.29 20.62
C ALA A 315 11.69 -26.46 21.44
N THR A 316 11.97 -25.16 21.59
CA THR A 316 11.11 -24.19 22.31
C THR A 316 9.73 -24.06 21.67
N GLN A 317 9.66 -24.01 20.34
CA GLN A 317 8.40 -23.97 19.59
C GLN A 317 7.50 -25.17 19.93
N GLN A 318 8.07 -26.38 19.89
CA GLN A 318 7.34 -27.61 20.19
C GLN A 318 6.91 -27.66 21.66
N HIS A 319 7.78 -27.26 22.59
CA HIS A 319 7.47 -27.25 24.02
C HIS A 319 6.34 -26.28 24.37
N LEU A 320 6.37 -25.05 23.85
CA LEU A 320 5.35 -24.04 24.15
C LEU A 320 4.02 -24.31 23.42
N ALA A 321 4.06 -24.82 22.18
CA ALA A 321 2.83 -25.24 21.49
C ALA A 321 2.10 -26.36 22.27
N ASN A 322 2.83 -27.33 22.82
CA ASN A 322 2.26 -28.38 23.68
C ASN A 322 1.67 -27.87 25.00
N LYS A 323 2.01 -26.64 25.43
CA LYS A 323 1.44 -25.95 26.60
C LYS A 323 0.28 -25.01 26.25
N GLY A 324 -0.13 -24.94 24.98
CA GLY A 324 -1.27 -24.14 24.54
C GLY A 324 -0.96 -22.68 24.18
N TYR A 325 0.31 -22.28 24.10
CA TYR A 325 0.68 -20.97 23.56
C TYR A 325 0.50 -20.93 22.05
N VAL A 326 0.12 -19.77 21.50
CA VAL A 326 0.23 -19.52 20.06
C VAL A 326 1.68 -19.19 19.74
N VAL A 327 2.27 -19.96 18.83
CA VAL A 327 3.71 -19.92 18.52
C VAL A 327 3.90 -19.62 17.04
N THR A 328 4.37 -18.41 16.73
CA THR A 328 4.53 -17.93 15.35
C THR A 328 6.01 -17.75 15.01
N PRO A 329 6.62 -18.58 14.14
CA PRO A 329 7.97 -18.36 13.64
C PRO A 329 8.07 -17.03 12.89
N LEU A 330 9.10 -16.22 13.16
CA LEU A 330 9.30 -14.96 12.46
C LEU A 330 10.23 -15.16 11.25
N SER A 331 9.84 -14.61 10.09
CA SER A 331 10.67 -14.61 8.87
C SER A 331 11.80 -13.57 8.95
N VAL A 332 12.75 -13.81 9.87
CA VAL A 332 13.93 -12.97 10.12
C VAL A 332 15.22 -13.71 9.78
N SER A 333 16.27 -12.95 9.48
CA SER A 333 17.61 -13.46 9.13
C SER A 333 18.48 -13.84 10.33
N ALA A 334 18.14 -13.36 11.54
CA ALA A 334 18.92 -13.56 12.75
C ALA A 334 18.07 -13.44 14.04
N ALA A 335 18.63 -13.88 15.16
CA ALA A 335 18.15 -13.61 16.52
C ALA A 335 18.53 -12.18 16.97
N PHE A 336 17.83 -11.17 16.45
CA PHE A 336 18.06 -9.76 16.82
C PHE A 336 17.84 -9.49 18.32
N HIS A 337 18.48 -8.44 18.85
CA HIS A 337 18.40 -8.07 20.28
C HIS A 337 18.94 -9.15 21.23
N THR A 338 19.95 -9.87 20.76
CA THR A 338 20.69 -10.88 21.52
C THR A 338 22.18 -10.91 21.09
N PRO A 339 23.06 -11.63 21.81
CA PRO A 339 24.47 -11.81 21.40
C PRO A 339 24.68 -12.45 20.01
N PHE A 340 23.67 -13.09 19.41
CA PHE A 340 23.75 -13.67 18.05
C PHE A 340 24.03 -12.63 16.96
N VAL A 341 23.73 -11.34 17.20
CA VAL A 341 24.09 -10.23 16.31
C VAL A 341 25.29 -9.41 16.81
N GLY A 342 26.12 -9.98 17.68
CA GLY A 342 27.37 -9.37 18.15
C GLY A 342 28.33 -8.93 17.05
N HIS A 343 28.31 -9.60 15.89
CA HIS A 343 29.10 -9.21 14.72
C HIS A 343 28.71 -7.83 14.15
N ALA A 344 27.46 -7.41 14.35
CA ALA A 344 26.91 -6.16 13.83
C ALA A 344 27.24 -4.95 14.74
N GLN A 345 27.54 -5.18 16.02
CA GLN A 345 27.64 -4.11 17.01
C GLN A 345 28.84 -3.21 16.73
N GLN A 346 30.03 -3.79 16.51
CA GLN A 346 31.24 -3.00 16.25
C GLN A 346 31.15 -2.18 14.94
N PRO A 347 30.73 -2.74 13.78
CA PRO A 347 30.51 -1.95 12.57
C PRO A 347 29.50 -0.82 12.73
N PHE A 348 28.36 -1.07 13.38
CA PHE A 348 27.34 -0.03 13.57
C PHE A 348 27.78 1.04 14.57
N ALA A 349 28.46 0.65 15.66
CA ALA A 349 29.01 1.59 16.64
C ALA A 349 30.08 2.51 16.03
N GLN A 350 30.87 2.02 15.07
CA GLN A 350 31.82 2.82 14.31
C GLN A 350 31.12 3.80 13.34
N ALA A 351 29.99 3.42 12.75
CA ALA A 351 29.18 4.33 11.93
C ALA A 351 28.57 5.44 12.80
N ILE A 352 27.98 5.09 13.94
CA ILE A 352 27.45 6.05 14.94
C ILE A 352 28.54 7.02 15.41
N ALA A 353 29.76 6.54 15.66
CA ALA A 353 30.87 7.37 16.14
C ALA A 353 31.35 8.43 15.12
N ARG A 354 30.93 8.34 13.84
CA ARG A 354 31.27 9.31 12.78
C ARG A 354 30.21 10.40 12.59
N THR A 355 29.08 10.32 13.29
CA THR A 355 27.96 11.25 13.11
C THR A 355 27.73 12.13 14.34
N GLN A 356 27.07 13.27 14.13
CA GLN A 356 26.80 14.24 15.18
C GLN A 356 25.39 14.07 15.73
N PHE A 357 25.29 13.92 17.05
CA PHE A 357 24.03 13.90 17.79
C PHE A 357 23.75 15.29 18.38
N LYS A 358 22.47 15.63 18.54
CA LYS A 358 21.95 16.90 19.05
C LYS A 358 20.98 16.62 20.18
N THR A 359 20.77 17.57 21.08
CA THR A 359 19.77 17.43 22.16
C THR A 359 18.37 17.21 21.58
N PRO A 360 17.59 16.24 22.08
CA PRO A 360 16.23 15.98 21.61
C PRO A 360 15.35 17.23 21.72
N ARG A 361 14.62 17.54 20.65
CA ARG A 361 13.59 18.61 20.64
C ARG A 361 12.24 18.11 21.14
N ILE A 362 12.03 16.80 21.02
CA ILE A 362 10.85 16.05 21.43
C ILE A 362 11.37 14.87 22.27
N PRO A 363 10.75 14.52 23.41
CA PRO A 363 11.10 13.33 24.18
C PRO A 363 11.07 12.07 23.30
N VAL A 364 12.25 11.48 23.09
CA VAL A 364 12.42 10.19 22.41
C VAL A 364 12.53 9.12 23.48
N TYR A 365 11.74 8.05 23.41
CA TYR A 365 11.86 6.92 24.33
C TYR A 365 12.83 5.87 23.77
N SER A 366 13.56 5.19 24.66
CA SER A 366 14.46 4.10 24.29
C SER A 366 13.85 2.74 24.54
N ASN A 367 13.98 1.82 23.57
CA ASN A 367 13.52 0.45 23.72
C ASN A 367 14.22 -0.29 24.88
N SER A 368 15.48 0.02 25.18
CA SER A 368 16.28 -0.75 26.15
C SER A 368 16.07 -0.32 27.60
N THR A 369 15.60 0.90 27.85
CA THR A 369 15.28 1.39 29.21
C THR A 369 13.77 1.61 29.42
N ALA A 370 12.99 1.66 28.33
CA ALA A 370 11.61 2.13 28.28
C ALA A 370 11.39 3.57 28.82
N GLN A 371 12.47 4.33 29.06
CA GLN A 371 12.45 5.70 29.56
C GLN A 371 12.76 6.69 28.43
N PRO A 372 12.40 7.97 28.57
CA PRO A 372 12.92 9.01 27.69
C PRO A 372 14.45 9.05 27.75
N TYR A 373 15.06 9.29 26.60
CA TYR A 373 16.49 9.56 26.47
C TYR A 373 16.91 10.81 27.26
N ASP A 374 18.16 10.80 27.71
CA ASP A 374 18.80 11.98 28.32
C ASP A 374 18.86 13.15 27.31
N GLN A 375 19.06 14.37 27.81
CA GLN A 375 19.25 15.56 26.98
C GLN A 375 20.69 15.68 26.43
N GLN A 376 21.64 14.94 27.00
CA GLN A 376 23.05 14.88 26.58
C GLN A 376 23.25 13.98 25.35
N PRO A 377 23.67 14.54 24.19
CA PRO A 377 23.87 13.77 22.96
C PRO A 377 24.83 12.57 23.10
N GLU A 378 25.84 12.67 23.95
CA GLU A 378 26.86 11.66 24.18
C GLU A 378 26.28 10.41 24.85
N VAL A 379 25.33 10.60 25.77
CA VAL A 379 24.62 9.50 26.45
C VAL A 379 23.71 8.77 25.46
N ILE A 380 22.96 9.51 24.64
CA ILE A 380 22.13 8.94 23.56
C ILE A 380 23.00 8.11 22.60
N GLN A 381 24.13 8.69 22.17
CA GLN A 381 25.05 8.04 21.26
C GLN A 381 25.68 6.77 21.87
N ALA A 382 25.96 6.75 23.18
CA ALA A 382 26.46 5.58 23.89
C ALA A 382 25.40 4.47 23.97
N SER A 383 24.18 4.78 24.37
CA SER A 383 23.07 3.82 24.42
C SER A 383 22.73 3.21 23.06
N LEU A 384 22.71 4.02 21.98
CA LEU A 384 22.39 3.52 20.64
C LEU A 384 23.44 2.53 20.10
N LYS A 385 24.71 2.63 20.53
CA LYS A 385 25.77 1.67 20.14
C LYS A 385 25.49 0.25 20.67
N GLU A 386 24.87 0.13 21.83
CA GLU A 386 24.53 -1.17 22.45
C GLU A 386 23.12 -1.66 22.10
N HIS A 387 22.24 -0.78 21.58
CA HIS A 387 20.83 -1.04 21.27
C HIS A 387 20.55 -2.40 20.60
N ILE A 388 21.35 -2.78 19.60
CA ILE A 388 21.10 -3.99 18.79
C ILE A 388 21.34 -5.30 19.55
N LEU A 389 22.00 -5.25 20.71
CA LEU A 389 22.27 -6.38 21.60
C LEU A 389 21.30 -6.45 22.79
N ASN A 390 20.58 -5.36 23.08
CA ASN A 390 19.70 -5.22 24.24
C ASN A 390 18.24 -5.52 23.86
N PRO A 391 17.43 -6.10 24.76
CA PRO A 391 16.00 -6.32 24.54
C PRO A 391 15.22 -5.03 24.25
N VAL A 392 14.06 -5.20 23.60
CA VAL A 392 13.08 -4.15 23.33
C VAL A 392 11.92 -4.25 24.31
N TYR A 393 11.79 -3.29 25.23
CA TYR A 393 10.73 -3.20 26.23
C TYR A 393 9.55 -2.33 25.75
N PHE A 394 9.04 -2.62 24.54
CA PHE A 394 8.02 -1.79 23.87
C PHE A 394 6.72 -1.66 24.67
N SER A 395 6.28 -2.72 25.37
CA SER A 395 5.11 -2.66 26.25
C SER A 395 5.28 -1.60 27.34
N GLN A 396 6.42 -1.62 28.06
CA GLN A 396 6.75 -0.66 29.11
C GLN A 396 6.99 0.75 28.56
N GLU A 397 7.52 0.87 27.33
CA GLU A 397 7.72 2.15 26.64
C GLU A 397 6.38 2.84 26.37
N ILE A 398 5.39 2.13 25.84
CA ILE A 398 4.02 2.66 25.63
C ILE A 398 3.34 2.99 26.96
N GLU A 399 3.51 2.17 28.01
CA GLU A 399 3.01 2.47 29.36
C GLU A 399 3.58 3.79 29.90
N ASN A 400 4.89 4.00 29.75
CA ASN A 400 5.57 5.20 30.25
C ASN A 400 5.21 6.46 29.43
N ILE A 401 4.97 6.32 28.12
CA ILE A 401 4.44 7.40 27.28
C ILE A 401 2.99 7.74 27.67
N TYR A 402 2.16 6.73 27.94
CA TYR A 402 0.77 6.93 28.39
C TYR A 402 0.72 7.62 29.76
N ALA A 403 1.56 7.19 30.70
CA ALA A 403 1.72 7.83 32.01
C ALA A 403 2.21 9.28 31.91
N ALA A 404 3.03 9.62 30.90
CA ALA A 404 3.45 10.99 30.61
C ALA A 404 2.36 11.85 29.93
N GLY A 405 1.22 11.26 29.55
CA GLY A 405 0.05 11.96 28.99
C GLY A 405 -0.25 11.66 27.51
N GLY A 406 0.60 10.88 26.84
CA GLY A 406 0.42 10.40 25.47
C GLY A 406 -0.87 9.59 25.32
N ALA A 407 -1.68 9.92 24.31
CA ALA A 407 -2.97 9.27 24.09
C ALA A 407 -3.41 9.17 22.63
N ILE A 408 -2.69 9.80 21.70
CA ILE A 408 -2.98 9.73 20.26
C ILE A 408 -1.72 9.21 19.57
N PHE A 409 -1.69 7.91 19.33
CA PHE A 409 -0.57 7.18 18.75
C PHE A 409 -0.73 7.10 17.23
N VAL A 410 0.29 7.56 16.50
CA VAL A 410 0.30 7.57 15.03
C VAL A 410 1.45 6.71 14.55
N GLU A 411 1.17 5.59 13.91
CA GLU A 411 2.17 4.68 13.35
C GLU A 411 2.53 5.12 11.92
N ILE A 412 3.77 5.63 11.80
CA ILE A 412 4.31 6.31 10.62
C ILE A 412 5.27 5.36 9.91
N GLY A 413 4.70 4.48 9.10
CA GLY A 413 5.42 3.46 8.33
C GLY A 413 4.45 2.44 7.72
N PRO A 414 4.96 1.32 7.19
CA PRO A 414 4.14 0.30 6.56
C PRO A 414 3.42 -0.60 7.58
N LYS A 415 2.25 -1.14 7.19
CA LYS A 415 1.33 -1.95 8.01
C LYS A 415 0.84 -1.21 9.28
N ARG A 416 0.30 -1.98 10.23
CA ARG A 416 -0.37 -1.51 11.47
C ARG A 416 0.16 -2.20 12.75
N VAL A 417 1.42 -2.63 12.72
CA VAL A 417 1.98 -3.55 13.74
C VAL A 417 1.96 -2.89 15.11
N LEU A 418 2.48 -1.67 15.22
CA LEU A 418 2.53 -0.95 16.48
C LEU A 418 1.14 -0.48 16.94
N THR A 419 0.25 -0.16 16.00
CA THR A 419 -1.15 0.17 16.27
C THR A 419 -1.89 -0.99 16.92
N THR A 420 -1.64 -2.23 16.49
CA THR A 420 -2.17 -3.43 17.17
C THR A 420 -1.55 -3.58 18.55
N LEU A 421 -0.22 -3.53 18.67
CA LEU A 421 0.46 -3.66 19.97
C LEU A 421 0.00 -2.62 21.00
N VAL A 422 -0.16 -1.36 20.60
CA VAL A 422 -0.68 -0.28 21.47
C VAL A 422 -2.10 -0.57 21.94
N LYS A 423 -2.97 -1.11 21.06
CA LYS A 423 -4.33 -1.51 21.44
C LYS A 423 -4.32 -2.66 22.44
N ASP A 424 -3.44 -3.64 22.27
CA ASP A 424 -3.27 -4.74 23.23
C ASP A 424 -2.78 -4.20 24.60
N ILE A 425 -1.70 -3.41 24.61
CA ILE A 425 -1.09 -2.82 25.83
C ILE A 425 -2.11 -1.94 26.57
N LEU A 426 -2.70 -0.96 25.89
CA LEU A 426 -3.59 0.00 26.54
C LEU A 426 -4.99 -0.59 26.81
N SER A 427 -5.40 -1.61 26.05
CA SER A 427 -6.68 -2.31 26.20
C SER A 427 -7.85 -1.29 26.26
N ASN A 428 -8.69 -1.36 27.29
CA ASN A 428 -9.87 -0.51 27.46
C ASN A 428 -9.55 0.93 27.94
N ARG A 429 -8.27 1.31 28.12
CA ARG A 429 -7.91 2.67 28.54
C ARG A 429 -8.15 3.66 27.39
N PRO A 430 -8.69 4.87 27.64
CA PRO A 430 -8.95 5.84 26.58
C PRO A 430 -7.68 6.24 25.82
N HIS A 431 -7.61 5.88 24.53
CA HIS A 431 -6.55 6.25 23.60
C HIS A 431 -7.09 6.23 22.15
N VAL A 432 -6.30 6.73 21.21
CA VAL A 432 -6.51 6.61 19.76
C VAL A 432 -5.21 6.06 19.18
N ALA A 433 -5.29 5.07 18.28
CA ALA A 433 -4.13 4.50 17.59
C ALA A 433 -4.44 4.33 16.10
N VAL A 434 -3.65 4.98 15.24
CA VAL A 434 -3.87 5.12 13.79
C VAL A 434 -2.60 4.78 13.02
N ALA A 435 -2.68 3.88 12.03
CA ALA A 435 -1.59 3.57 11.11
C ALA A 435 -1.82 4.22 9.74
N LEU A 436 -0.79 4.86 9.19
CA LEU A 436 -0.90 5.60 7.92
C LEU A 436 -0.99 4.70 6.68
N ASN A 437 -0.44 3.48 6.76
CA ASN A 437 -0.37 2.53 5.64
C ASN A 437 -0.71 1.11 6.12
N ALA A 438 -1.88 1.00 6.75
CA ALA A 438 -2.31 -0.11 7.60
C ALA A 438 -2.52 -1.50 6.94
N SER A 439 -2.36 -1.64 5.62
CA SER A 439 -2.66 -2.85 4.83
C SER A 439 -1.75 -2.95 3.60
N THR A 440 -1.44 -4.17 3.19
CA THR A 440 -0.65 -4.48 1.98
C THR A 440 -1.50 -4.59 0.71
N THR A 441 -2.84 -4.64 0.82
CA THR A 441 -3.76 -4.89 -0.32
C THR A 441 -4.59 -3.67 -0.74
N LYS A 442 -4.58 -2.60 0.04
CA LYS A 442 -5.25 -1.33 -0.27
C LYS A 442 -4.24 -0.32 -0.83
N GLY A 443 -4.64 0.48 -1.82
CA GLY A 443 -3.76 1.52 -2.38
C GLY A 443 -3.26 2.50 -1.33
N SER A 444 -1.95 2.79 -1.33
CA SER A 444 -1.27 3.48 -0.22
C SER A 444 -1.74 4.93 -0.01
N ASP A 445 -2.06 5.66 -1.08
CA ASP A 445 -2.64 7.01 -1.01
C ASP A 445 -4.00 7.01 -0.29
N ARG A 446 -4.90 6.09 -0.66
CA ARG A 446 -6.21 5.97 -0.01
C ARG A 446 -6.07 5.70 1.50
N GLN A 447 -5.13 4.84 1.89
CA GLN A 447 -4.88 4.53 3.30
C GLN A 447 -4.37 5.74 4.08
N LEU A 448 -3.44 6.52 3.50
CA LEU A 448 -2.96 7.75 4.12
C LEU A 448 -4.10 8.76 4.31
N ARG A 449 -5.00 8.90 3.32
CA ARG A 449 -6.18 9.78 3.41
C ARG A 449 -7.18 9.30 4.45
N GLU A 450 -7.45 7.99 4.53
CA GLU A 450 -8.30 7.39 5.56
C GLU A 450 -7.72 7.69 6.97
N ALA A 451 -6.41 7.54 7.15
CA ALA A 451 -5.72 7.86 8.40
C ALA A 451 -5.72 9.36 8.73
N TYR A 452 -5.43 10.24 7.76
CA TYR A 452 -5.50 11.70 7.93
C TYR A 452 -6.91 12.14 8.36
N VAL A 453 -7.96 11.60 7.73
CA VAL A 453 -9.34 11.83 8.13
C VAL A 453 -9.60 11.38 9.57
N GLN A 454 -9.13 10.19 9.95
CA GLN A 454 -9.27 9.68 11.31
C GLN A 454 -8.55 10.57 12.34
N LEU A 455 -7.37 11.12 12.02
CA LEU A 455 -6.64 12.06 12.89
C LEU A 455 -7.36 13.42 13.04
N CYS A 456 -7.88 13.98 11.95
CA CYS A 456 -8.70 15.21 11.99
C CYS A 456 -10.00 15.00 12.79
N VAL A 457 -10.64 13.84 12.66
CA VAL A 457 -11.81 13.43 13.46
C VAL A 457 -11.43 13.16 14.92
N ALA A 458 -10.24 12.63 15.20
CA ALA A 458 -9.74 12.53 16.57
C ALA A 458 -9.52 13.92 17.21
N GLY A 459 -9.23 14.94 16.40
CA GLY A 459 -9.14 16.34 16.83
C GLY A 459 -7.78 17.00 16.58
N LEU A 460 -6.88 16.37 15.81
CA LEU A 460 -5.62 17.01 15.42
C LEU A 460 -5.88 18.18 14.46
N PRO A 461 -5.25 19.35 14.66
CA PRO A 461 -5.45 20.53 13.83
C PRO A 461 -4.59 20.47 12.55
N LEU A 462 -4.77 19.43 11.74
CA LEU A 462 -4.04 19.28 10.48
C LEU A 462 -4.61 20.19 9.39
N ARG A 463 -3.71 20.75 8.59
CA ARG A 463 -3.97 21.51 7.35
C ARG A 463 -4.05 20.54 6.17
N ALA A 464 -4.32 21.06 4.97
CA ALA A 464 -4.38 20.28 3.73
C ALA A 464 -3.19 19.31 3.60
N LEU A 465 -3.49 18.02 3.50
CA LEU A 465 -2.52 16.95 3.30
C LEU A 465 -1.88 17.01 1.89
N ASP A 466 -2.66 17.46 0.92
CA ASP A 466 -2.38 17.28 -0.50
C ASP A 466 -2.43 18.63 -1.23
N THR A 467 -1.24 19.20 -1.43
CA THR A 467 -1.03 20.48 -2.14
C THR A 467 -0.54 20.27 -3.57
N TYR A 468 -0.59 19.05 -4.10
CA TYR A 468 0.01 18.67 -5.38
C TYR A 468 -1.03 18.44 -6.49
N SER A 469 -2.30 18.34 -6.13
CA SER A 469 -3.41 18.22 -7.09
C SER A 469 -3.58 19.51 -7.89
N LEU A 470 -3.68 19.41 -9.22
CA LEU A 470 -4.10 20.55 -10.03
C LEU A 470 -5.62 20.75 -9.92
N GLU A 471 -6.05 21.99 -9.67
CA GLU A 471 -7.46 22.34 -9.76
C GLU A 471 -7.91 22.31 -11.22
N PHE A 472 -8.83 21.40 -11.55
CA PHE A 472 -9.53 21.44 -12.83
C PHE A 472 -10.57 22.56 -12.79
N ASP A 473 -10.37 23.61 -13.60
CA ASP A 473 -11.25 24.77 -13.65
C ASP A 473 -12.68 24.36 -14.07
N ALA A 474 -13.57 24.32 -13.08
CA ALA A 474 -14.97 23.97 -13.25
C ALA A 474 -15.75 24.91 -14.19
N THR A 475 -15.18 26.07 -14.55
CA THR A 475 -15.80 27.04 -15.47
C THR A 475 -15.65 26.65 -16.94
N THR A 476 -14.87 25.61 -17.29
CA THR A 476 -14.90 24.97 -18.62
C THR A 476 -16.16 24.11 -18.83
N SER A 477 -17.31 24.66 -18.43
CA SER A 477 -18.58 24.58 -19.16
C SER A 477 -18.97 23.19 -19.67
N ASP A 478 -19.81 22.51 -18.87
CA ASP A 478 -20.66 21.37 -19.28
C ASP A 478 -21.68 21.71 -20.40
N LYS A 479 -21.53 22.86 -21.11
CA LYS A 479 -21.97 22.93 -22.50
C LYS A 479 -21.18 21.91 -23.30
N LYS A 480 -21.69 20.67 -23.34
CA LYS A 480 -21.43 19.74 -24.43
C LYS A 480 -21.63 20.53 -25.72
N SER A 481 -20.55 20.88 -26.39
CA SER A 481 -20.62 21.33 -27.78
C SER A 481 -21.41 20.27 -28.53
N ILE A 482 -22.29 20.67 -29.45
CA ILE A 482 -23.00 19.73 -30.33
C ILE A 482 -21.99 18.89 -31.15
N ILE A 483 -20.73 19.35 -31.23
CA ILE A 483 -19.59 18.75 -31.93
C ILE A 483 -18.66 17.95 -30.98
N ASN A 484 -18.94 17.88 -29.67
CA ASN A 484 -18.13 17.06 -28.75
C ASN A 484 -18.44 15.57 -28.91
N VAL A 485 -17.70 14.89 -29.79
CA VAL A 485 -17.68 13.44 -29.87
C VAL A 485 -16.86 12.90 -28.68
N SER A 486 -17.50 12.12 -27.81
CA SER A 486 -16.80 11.36 -26.78
C SER A 486 -16.01 10.23 -27.44
N ILE A 487 -14.68 10.30 -27.41
CA ILE A 487 -13.82 9.21 -27.89
C ILE A 487 -13.90 8.06 -26.89
N ALA A 488 -14.89 7.19 -27.07
CA ALA A 488 -14.89 5.84 -26.54
C ALA A 488 -14.33 4.91 -27.64
N GLY A 489 -13.75 3.75 -27.27
CA GLY A 489 -13.13 2.80 -28.22
C GLY A 489 -14.09 2.15 -29.23
N ASN A 490 -15.35 2.58 -29.21
CA ASN A 490 -16.50 2.18 -30.00
C ASN A 490 -17.12 3.42 -30.67
N ASN A 491 -16.29 4.28 -31.27
CA ASN A 491 -16.72 5.43 -32.07
C ASN A 491 -17.79 5.00 -33.08
N TYR A 492 -18.92 5.70 -33.09
CA TYR A 492 -20.03 5.41 -34.01
C TYR A 492 -19.60 5.64 -35.47
N VAL A 493 -19.43 4.55 -36.21
CA VAL A 493 -19.29 4.59 -37.67
C VAL A 493 -20.69 4.68 -38.26
N SER A 494 -20.98 5.74 -39.00
CA SER A 494 -22.31 5.92 -39.60
C SER A 494 -22.58 4.83 -40.65
N PRO A 495 -23.84 4.43 -40.92
CA PRO A 495 -24.15 3.46 -41.96
C PRO A 495 -23.58 3.86 -43.33
N GLN A 496 -23.62 5.16 -43.67
CA GLN A 496 -22.99 5.68 -44.89
C GLN A 496 -21.47 5.41 -44.89
N THR A 497 -20.79 5.69 -43.77
CA THR A 497 -19.35 5.44 -43.64
C THR A 497 -19.02 3.93 -43.64
N GLN A 498 -19.91 3.07 -43.13
CA GLN A 498 -19.77 1.62 -43.25
C GLN A 498 -19.87 1.18 -44.72
N THR A 499 -20.88 1.67 -45.45
CA THR A 499 -21.04 1.40 -46.89
C THR A 499 -19.87 1.94 -47.71
N GLU A 500 -19.38 3.16 -47.44
CA GLU A 500 -18.18 3.72 -48.10
C GLU A 500 -16.93 2.85 -47.83
N TYR A 501 -16.78 2.27 -46.64
CA TYR A 501 -15.71 1.32 -46.33
C TYR A 501 -15.88 -0.04 -47.05
N GLU A 502 -17.09 -0.58 -47.11
CA GLU A 502 -17.39 -1.83 -47.82
C GLU A 502 -17.21 -1.65 -49.34
N GLU A 503 -17.67 -0.53 -49.91
CA GLU A 503 -17.46 -0.17 -51.31
C GLU A 503 -15.97 0.02 -51.61
N ALA A 504 -15.20 0.70 -50.75
CA ALA A 504 -13.74 0.83 -50.93
C ALA A 504 -12.98 -0.51 -50.80
N LEU A 505 -13.48 -1.46 -50.03
CA LEU A 505 -12.95 -2.83 -49.94
C LEU A 505 -13.34 -3.71 -51.15
N HIS A 506 -14.38 -3.32 -51.89
CA HIS A 506 -14.91 -4.06 -53.05
C HIS A 506 -14.76 -3.33 -54.40
N ASP A 507 -14.14 -2.14 -54.40
CA ASP A 507 -13.82 -1.28 -55.56
C ASP A 507 -13.13 -2.04 -56.71
N GLY A 508 -12.36 -3.08 -56.40
CA GLY A 508 -11.74 -3.94 -57.39
C GLY A 508 -10.41 -3.43 -57.95
N GLN A 509 -9.90 -2.28 -57.49
CA GLN A 509 -8.53 -1.84 -57.74
C GLN A 509 -7.50 -2.85 -57.20
N THR A 510 -7.10 -3.77 -58.07
CA THR A 510 -5.84 -4.48 -57.93
C THR A 510 -4.70 -3.46 -58.08
N ILE A 511 -3.92 -3.26 -57.01
CA ILE A 511 -2.65 -2.55 -57.12
C ILE A 511 -1.72 -3.42 -57.96
N THR A 512 -1.66 -3.14 -59.26
CA THR A 512 -0.63 -3.70 -60.14
C THR A 512 0.71 -3.13 -59.70
N ALA A 513 1.54 -3.96 -59.07
CA ALA A 513 2.90 -3.59 -58.72
C ALA A 513 3.66 -3.19 -60.00
N ALA A 514 3.96 -1.90 -60.13
CA ALA A 514 4.77 -1.40 -61.23
C ALA A 514 6.15 -2.10 -61.18
N PRO A 515 6.68 -2.61 -62.32
CA PRO A 515 8.01 -3.20 -62.34
C PRO A 515 9.02 -2.15 -61.86
N ALA A 516 9.94 -2.57 -60.98
CA ALA A 516 10.80 -1.68 -60.21
C ALA A 516 11.45 -0.59 -61.08
N ALA A 517 10.96 0.65 -60.93
CA ALA A 517 11.47 1.80 -61.63
C ALA A 517 12.90 2.09 -61.15
N VAL A 518 13.85 1.99 -62.07
CA VAL A 518 15.27 2.25 -61.85
C VAL A 518 15.47 3.68 -61.32
N ALA A 519 16.46 3.84 -60.44
CA ALA A 519 16.73 5.03 -59.63
C ALA A 519 16.47 6.40 -60.31
N ALA A 520 15.68 7.24 -59.64
CA ALA A 520 15.53 8.66 -59.92
C ALA A 520 16.50 9.51 -59.08
N PRO A 521 16.87 10.74 -59.50
CA PRO A 521 18.13 11.36 -59.09
C PRO A 521 18.10 12.04 -57.71
N THR A 522 19.29 12.22 -57.13
CA THR A 522 19.52 13.07 -55.94
C THR A 522 18.98 14.49 -56.13
N PRO A 523 18.33 15.08 -55.11
CA PRO A 523 17.85 16.46 -55.18
C PRO A 523 19.02 17.47 -55.19
N PRO A 524 18.84 18.66 -55.79
CA PRO A 524 19.87 19.69 -55.85
C PRO A 524 20.16 20.31 -54.47
N PRO A 525 21.39 20.84 -54.25
CA PRO A 525 21.78 21.37 -52.96
C PRO A 525 20.98 22.63 -52.56
N ALA A 526 20.53 22.66 -51.30
CA ALA A 526 19.84 23.81 -50.72
C ALA A 526 20.79 25.02 -50.59
N LYS A 527 20.23 26.24 -50.75
CA LYS A 527 20.98 27.50 -50.55
C LYS A 527 21.37 27.68 -49.07
N PRO A 528 22.52 28.32 -48.78
CA PRO A 528 23.03 28.46 -47.42
C PRO A 528 22.17 29.42 -46.58
N ALA A 529 21.93 29.06 -45.32
CA ALA A 529 21.34 29.93 -44.31
C ALA A 529 22.39 30.91 -43.71
N PRO A 530 21.98 32.06 -43.14
CA PRO A 530 22.90 33.00 -42.50
C PRO A 530 23.57 32.43 -41.23
N PRO A 531 24.75 32.94 -40.83
CA PRO A 531 25.55 32.33 -39.77
C PRO A 531 24.97 32.57 -38.37
N GLN A 532 24.69 31.48 -37.65
CA GLN A 532 24.54 31.52 -36.19
C GLN A 532 25.90 31.33 -35.50
N ARG A 533 26.03 31.95 -34.33
CA ARG A 533 27.28 32.09 -33.58
C ARG A 533 27.67 30.77 -32.88
N ALA A 534 28.96 30.47 -32.84
CA ALA A 534 29.46 29.21 -32.31
C ALA A 534 29.38 29.10 -30.78
N SER A 535 29.01 27.90 -30.31
CA SER A 535 29.40 27.35 -29.00
C SER A 535 29.78 25.87 -29.21
N THR A 536 30.93 25.47 -28.67
CA THR A 536 31.62 24.21 -28.98
C THR A 536 31.02 22.98 -28.31
N PRO A 537 30.92 21.82 -28.99
CA PRO A 537 30.67 20.53 -28.34
C PRO A 537 31.94 19.98 -27.65
N PRO A 538 31.82 19.24 -26.53
CA PRO A 538 32.95 18.60 -25.86
C PRO A 538 33.45 17.35 -26.61
N SER A 539 34.74 17.03 -26.45
CA SER A 539 35.43 15.94 -27.15
C SER A 539 35.28 14.56 -26.46
N PRO A 540 35.36 13.44 -27.21
CA PRO A 540 35.38 12.09 -26.65
C PRO A 540 36.74 11.73 -25.98
N PRO A 541 36.76 10.77 -25.04
CA PRO A 541 37.98 10.34 -24.36
C PRO A 541 38.92 9.50 -25.25
N PRO A 542 40.25 9.52 -25.00
CA PRO A 542 41.23 8.87 -25.86
C PRO A 542 41.42 7.37 -25.59
N ALA A 543 41.70 6.61 -26.65
CA ALA A 543 42.18 5.23 -26.55
C ALA A 543 43.69 5.19 -26.23
N PRO A 544 44.20 4.19 -25.48
CA PRO A 544 45.62 4.09 -25.14
C PRO A 544 46.48 3.70 -26.35
N ALA A 545 47.59 4.42 -26.53
CA ALA A 545 48.50 4.26 -27.66
C ALA A 545 49.40 3.01 -27.56
N LYS A 546 49.82 2.49 -28.73
CA LYS A 546 50.95 1.55 -28.88
C LYS A 546 51.96 2.11 -29.88
N THR A 547 53.22 2.21 -29.47
CA THR A 547 54.44 2.19 -30.32
C THR A 547 55.66 2.01 -29.40
N ALA A 548 56.81 1.44 -29.79
CA ALA A 548 57.14 0.48 -30.86
C ALA A 548 58.60 -0.01 -30.65
N ALA A 549 59.03 -1.01 -31.44
CA ALA A 549 60.41 -1.56 -31.58
C ALA A 549 60.99 -2.32 -30.36
N ALA A 550 61.73 -3.44 -30.49
CA ALA A 550 61.94 -4.45 -31.54
C ALA A 550 62.53 -5.73 -30.85
N ASN A 551 62.86 -6.88 -31.46
CA ASN A 551 62.86 -7.35 -32.85
C ASN A 551 62.81 -8.92 -32.87
N GLY A 552 62.64 -9.54 -34.06
CA GLY A 552 63.22 -10.87 -34.35
C GLY A 552 62.36 -12.14 -34.19
N ASN A 553 61.82 -12.61 -35.33
CA ASN A 553 61.66 -14.01 -35.78
C ASN A 553 61.06 -15.12 -34.88
N GLY A 554 60.08 -15.83 -35.46
CA GLY A 554 60.02 -17.30 -35.42
C GLY A 554 58.95 -17.96 -34.53
N ARG A 555 57.91 -18.52 -35.16
CA ARG A 555 56.92 -19.42 -34.51
C ARG A 555 57.38 -20.87 -34.63
N PRO A 556 57.35 -21.65 -33.54
CA PRO A 556 56.63 -22.93 -33.52
C PRO A 556 55.74 -23.10 -32.25
N PRO A 557 54.92 -24.17 -32.14
CA PRO A 557 53.75 -24.18 -31.24
C PRO A 557 54.01 -24.69 -29.80
N ALA A 558 53.00 -24.48 -28.94
CA ALA A 558 53.02 -24.81 -27.52
C ALA A 558 52.98 -26.34 -27.20
N PRO A 559 53.62 -26.79 -26.11
CA PRO A 559 53.65 -28.19 -25.70
C PRO A 559 52.44 -28.60 -24.82
N ALA A 560 52.19 -29.91 -24.76
CA ALA A 560 51.09 -30.55 -24.03
C ALA A 560 51.32 -30.67 -22.50
N PRO A 561 50.25 -30.75 -21.68
CA PRO A 561 50.35 -30.96 -20.24
C PRO A 561 50.58 -32.44 -19.84
N LYS A 562 51.20 -32.64 -18.67
CA LYS A 562 51.32 -33.91 -17.92
C LYS A 562 51.07 -33.63 -16.41
N PRO A 563 50.86 -34.64 -15.53
CA PRO A 563 49.62 -35.39 -15.43
C PRO A 563 49.05 -35.39 -13.99
N GLN A 564 47.76 -35.67 -13.81
CA GLN A 564 47.16 -35.89 -12.49
C GLN A 564 47.43 -37.32 -11.96
N PRO A 565 47.52 -37.53 -10.63
CA PRO A 565 47.49 -38.86 -10.04
C PRO A 565 46.07 -39.45 -10.06
N LYS A 566 45.99 -40.77 -10.21
CA LYS A 566 44.74 -41.53 -10.25
C LYS A 566 44.21 -41.81 -8.85
N GLU A 567 42.90 -41.74 -8.65
CA GLU A 567 42.23 -42.70 -7.75
C GLU A 567 40.82 -43.10 -8.20
N ARG A 568 40.60 -44.42 -8.18
CA ARG A 568 39.32 -45.18 -8.18
C ARG A 568 38.23 -44.89 -9.22
N GLN A 569 38.20 -45.75 -10.24
CA GLN A 569 37.00 -46.10 -10.98
C GLN A 569 35.93 -46.74 -10.06
N LYS A 570 34.68 -46.27 -10.15
CA LYS A 570 33.46 -47.06 -9.98
C LYS A 570 32.37 -46.49 -10.91
N SER A 571 31.43 -47.36 -11.30
CA SER A 571 30.25 -47.10 -12.16
C SER A 571 30.47 -46.41 -13.53
N MET A 572 30.74 -47.21 -14.58
CA MET A 572 30.43 -46.83 -15.97
C MET A 572 28.93 -47.07 -16.28
N SER A 573 28.02 -46.53 -15.47
CA SER A 573 26.56 -46.57 -15.69
C SER A 573 26.00 -45.18 -16.00
N ASP A 574 26.35 -44.21 -15.15
CA ASP A 574 25.63 -42.94 -15.02
C ASP A 574 25.84 -42.02 -16.24
N SER A 575 27.01 -42.10 -16.90
CA SER A 575 27.26 -41.35 -18.13
C SER A 575 26.36 -41.79 -19.29
N SER A 576 25.80 -43.01 -19.26
CA SER A 576 24.83 -43.46 -20.27
C SER A 576 23.41 -43.01 -19.96
N GLU A 577 23.06 -42.87 -18.67
CA GLU A 577 21.75 -42.35 -18.25
C GLU A 577 21.67 -40.85 -18.47
N PHE A 578 22.71 -40.09 -18.14
CA PHE A 578 22.77 -38.65 -18.41
C PHE A 578 22.67 -38.34 -19.91
N GLN A 579 23.34 -39.12 -20.76
CA GLN A 579 23.25 -38.99 -22.22
C GLN A 579 21.81 -39.24 -22.71
N LYS A 580 21.17 -40.34 -22.27
CA LYS A 580 19.77 -40.67 -22.57
C LYS A 580 18.79 -39.62 -22.04
N GLN A 581 19.09 -38.99 -20.91
CA GLN A 581 18.24 -37.97 -20.30
C GLN A 581 18.30 -36.66 -21.10
N ILE A 582 19.47 -36.30 -21.64
CA ILE A 582 19.61 -35.20 -22.60
C ILE A 582 18.88 -35.51 -23.91
N GLU A 583 19.09 -36.70 -24.50
CA GLU A 583 18.39 -37.13 -25.73
C GLU A 583 16.88 -37.09 -25.55
N LYS A 584 16.36 -37.63 -24.43
CA LYS A 584 14.93 -37.59 -24.10
C LYS A 584 14.39 -36.18 -23.89
N SER A 585 15.19 -35.26 -23.33
CA SER A 585 14.80 -33.85 -23.19
C SER A 585 14.76 -33.09 -24.53
N LEU A 586 15.64 -33.45 -25.47
CA LEU A 586 15.61 -32.94 -26.85
C LEU A 586 14.44 -33.52 -27.65
N GLU A 587 14.11 -34.80 -27.49
CA GLU A 587 12.90 -35.40 -28.06
C GLU A 587 11.62 -34.73 -27.53
N LEU A 588 11.54 -34.48 -26.21
CA LEU A 588 10.41 -33.74 -25.60
C LEU A 588 10.28 -32.31 -26.15
N LEU A 589 11.40 -31.59 -26.34
CA LEU A 589 11.39 -30.27 -26.96
C LEU A 589 10.87 -30.33 -28.40
N HIS A 590 11.32 -31.32 -29.19
CA HIS A 590 10.86 -31.52 -30.57
C HIS A 590 9.37 -31.91 -30.64
N GLN A 591 8.90 -32.77 -29.74
CA GLN A 591 7.49 -33.13 -29.62
C GLN A 591 6.65 -31.91 -29.27
N HIS A 592 7.09 -31.07 -28.32
CA HIS A 592 6.37 -29.85 -27.95
C HIS A 592 6.31 -28.83 -29.09
N GLN A 593 7.39 -28.68 -29.87
CA GLN A 593 7.39 -27.85 -31.08
C GLN A 593 6.45 -28.40 -32.17
N ALA A 594 6.45 -29.71 -32.40
CA ALA A 594 5.55 -30.36 -33.36
C ALA A 594 4.07 -30.27 -32.93
N GLU A 595 3.78 -30.40 -31.64
CA GLU A 595 2.43 -30.26 -31.08
C GLU A 595 1.95 -28.81 -31.17
N THR A 596 2.80 -27.83 -30.86
CA THR A 596 2.50 -26.40 -31.03
C THR A 596 2.21 -26.07 -32.50
N ALA A 597 3.03 -26.58 -33.43
CA ALA A 597 2.79 -26.43 -34.87
C ALA A 597 1.46 -27.08 -35.32
N ARG A 598 1.14 -28.28 -34.81
CA ARG A 598 -0.12 -28.99 -35.09
C ARG A 598 -1.34 -28.25 -34.52
N VAL A 599 -1.25 -27.67 -33.33
CA VAL A 599 -2.33 -26.84 -32.75
C VAL A 599 -2.54 -25.59 -33.59
N HIS A 600 -1.47 -24.93 -34.03
CA HIS A 600 -1.55 -23.78 -34.92
C HIS A 600 -2.14 -24.14 -36.30
N GLU A 601 -1.73 -25.26 -36.89
CA GLU A 601 -2.31 -25.79 -38.14
C GLU A 601 -3.81 -26.11 -37.97
N THR A 602 -4.21 -26.67 -36.84
CA THR A 602 -5.62 -26.96 -36.52
C THR A 602 -6.44 -25.67 -36.36
N PHE A 603 -5.86 -24.64 -35.75
CA PHE A 603 -6.48 -23.31 -35.63
C PHE A 603 -6.65 -22.64 -37.01
N LEU A 604 -5.63 -22.69 -37.87
CA LEU A 604 -5.69 -22.16 -39.24
C LEU A 604 -6.75 -22.91 -40.08
N LYS A 605 -6.80 -24.24 -40.01
CA LYS A 605 -7.86 -25.05 -40.64
C LYS A 605 -9.25 -24.74 -40.08
N GLY A 606 -9.35 -24.42 -38.79
CA GLY A 606 -10.59 -23.93 -38.17
C GLY A 606 -11.06 -22.61 -38.74
N GLN A 607 -10.16 -21.64 -38.93
CA GLN A 607 -10.47 -20.37 -39.60
C GLN A 607 -10.82 -20.57 -41.08
N GLU A 608 -10.12 -21.44 -41.79
CA GLU A 608 -10.41 -21.75 -43.19
C GLU A 608 -11.79 -22.40 -43.35
N ALA A 609 -12.11 -23.40 -42.52
CA ALA A 609 -13.44 -24.04 -42.52
C ALA A 609 -14.56 -23.05 -42.14
N TYR A 610 -14.30 -22.11 -41.23
CA TYR A 610 -15.23 -21.04 -40.88
C TYR A 610 -15.45 -20.07 -42.05
N ALA A 611 -14.38 -19.64 -42.71
CA ALA A 611 -14.45 -18.79 -43.91
C ALA A 611 -15.19 -19.49 -45.06
N GLN A 612 -14.89 -20.77 -45.33
CA GLN A 612 -15.61 -21.58 -46.32
C GLN A 612 -17.09 -21.74 -45.95
N SER A 613 -17.42 -21.92 -44.67
CA SER A 613 -18.81 -21.98 -44.19
C SER A 613 -19.56 -20.67 -44.42
N ILE A 614 -18.92 -19.51 -44.22
CA ILE A 614 -19.48 -18.19 -44.52
C ILE A 614 -19.70 -18.03 -46.03
N VAL A 615 -18.71 -18.39 -46.86
CA VAL A 615 -18.84 -18.33 -48.33
C VAL A 615 -19.98 -19.23 -48.82
N GLN A 616 -20.10 -20.45 -48.27
CA GLN A 616 -21.16 -21.39 -48.64
C GLN A 616 -22.53 -20.92 -48.16
N LEU A 617 -22.61 -20.25 -47.00
CA LEU A 617 -23.83 -19.60 -46.52
C LEU A 617 -24.22 -18.44 -47.45
N MET A 618 -23.28 -17.56 -47.85
CA MET A 618 -23.53 -16.47 -48.80
C MET A 618 -23.98 -17.01 -50.18
N GLN A 619 -23.37 -18.07 -50.68
CA GLN A 619 -23.79 -18.74 -51.92
C GLN A 619 -25.19 -19.36 -51.79
N SER A 620 -25.55 -19.93 -50.63
CA SER A 620 -26.91 -20.43 -50.40
C SER A 620 -27.97 -19.31 -50.39
N VAL A 621 -27.64 -18.15 -49.84
CA VAL A 621 -28.51 -16.95 -49.83
C VAL A 621 -28.64 -16.37 -51.25
N GLN A 622 -27.56 -16.35 -52.05
CA GLN A 622 -27.62 -15.95 -53.46
C GLN A 622 -28.41 -16.94 -54.32
N GLY A 623 -28.32 -18.25 -54.05
CA GLY A 623 -29.09 -19.29 -54.75
C GLY A 623 -30.61 -19.18 -54.56
N VAL A 624 -31.06 -18.64 -53.41
CA VAL A 624 -32.50 -18.41 -53.14
C VAL A 624 -33.07 -17.22 -53.95
N SER A 625 -32.22 -16.35 -54.50
CA SER A 625 -32.66 -15.18 -55.29
C SER A 625 -32.97 -15.49 -56.77
N ASN A 626 -32.52 -16.64 -57.30
CA ASN A 626 -32.88 -17.15 -58.63
C ASN A 626 -33.75 -18.40 -58.50
N GLY A 627 -35.01 -18.21 -58.10
CA GLY A 627 -35.85 -19.30 -57.61
C GLY A 627 -36.18 -20.41 -58.62
N HIS A 628 -36.07 -21.66 -58.18
CA HIS A 628 -36.84 -22.83 -58.66
C HIS A 628 -36.97 -23.88 -57.52
N ALA A 629 -38.20 -24.31 -57.25
CA ALA A 629 -38.69 -25.54 -56.58
C ALA A 629 -38.11 -26.06 -55.24
N VAL A 630 -39.03 -26.50 -54.36
CA VAL A 630 -38.79 -27.14 -53.04
C VAL A 630 -38.74 -28.67 -53.13
N ALA A 631 -37.92 -29.33 -52.29
CA ALA A 631 -38.01 -30.76 -51.97
C ALA A 631 -37.93 -31.01 -50.44
N LYS A 632 -38.48 -32.14 -49.96
CA LYS A 632 -38.78 -32.42 -48.53
C LYS A 632 -37.63 -33.06 -47.71
N GLN A 633 -37.77 -32.94 -46.39
CA GLN A 633 -36.89 -33.42 -45.29
C GLN A 633 -36.63 -34.95 -45.28
N PRO A 634 -35.62 -35.39 -44.50
CA PRO A 634 -35.93 -35.93 -43.16
C PRO A 634 -35.10 -35.32 -42.01
N ALA A 635 -35.46 -35.65 -40.77
CA ALA A 635 -34.82 -35.23 -39.51
C ALA A 635 -34.44 -36.48 -38.68
N PRO A 636 -33.80 -36.38 -37.48
CA PRO A 636 -32.85 -35.37 -36.96
C PRO A 636 -31.52 -36.00 -36.46
N ALA A 637 -30.59 -35.19 -35.96
CA ALA A 637 -29.60 -35.61 -34.96
C ALA A 637 -29.26 -34.45 -34.01
N PRO A 638 -29.56 -34.54 -32.69
CA PRO A 638 -29.22 -33.49 -31.74
C PRO A 638 -27.91 -33.78 -30.99
N THR A 639 -26.94 -32.85 -31.03
CA THR A 639 -25.91 -32.51 -30.00
C THR A 639 -24.67 -31.87 -30.65
N PRO A 640 -23.78 -31.18 -29.90
CA PRO A 640 -23.92 -30.67 -28.53
C PRO A 640 -23.82 -29.13 -28.43
N GLN A 641 -24.43 -28.54 -27.39
CA GLN A 641 -24.10 -27.18 -26.96
C GLN A 641 -22.86 -27.21 -26.03
N PRO A 642 -21.88 -26.30 -26.20
CA PRO A 642 -20.94 -25.97 -25.14
C PRO A 642 -21.67 -25.20 -24.03
N VAL A 643 -21.54 -25.67 -22.79
CA VAL A 643 -22.20 -25.09 -21.61
C VAL A 643 -21.50 -23.79 -21.19
N ALA A 644 -22.25 -22.70 -21.10
CA ALA A 644 -21.82 -21.49 -20.39
C ALA A 644 -22.19 -21.60 -18.90
N PRO A 645 -21.27 -21.36 -17.94
CA PRO A 645 -21.61 -21.32 -16.52
C PRO A 645 -22.55 -20.16 -16.20
N GLN A 646 -23.67 -20.42 -15.52
CA GLN A 646 -24.59 -19.38 -15.04
C GLN A 646 -24.22 -18.91 -13.62
N PRO A 647 -24.24 -17.59 -13.34
CA PRO A 647 -24.34 -17.08 -11.98
C PRO A 647 -25.80 -17.19 -11.45
N PRO A 648 -26.00 -17.28 -10.12
CA PRO A 648 -27.33 -17.50 -9.54
C PRO A 648 -28.26 -16.28 -9.61
N VAL A 649 -29.55 -16.53 -9.78
CA VAL A 649 -30.61 -15.51 -9.90
C VAL A 649 -31.36 -15.34 -8.58
N MET A 650 -31.68 -14.09 -8.23
CA MET A 650 -32.83 -13.77 -7.35
C MET A 650 -33.87 -12.94 -8.12
N PRO A 651 -35.18 -13.10 -7.81
CA PRO A 651 -36.24 -12.87 -8.79
C PRO A 651 -36.64 -11.40 -9.01
N SER A 652 -37.18 -11.16 -10.21
CA SER A 652 -37.60 -9.88 -10.76
C SER A 652 -38.93 -9.33 -10.20
N LYS A 653 -39.05 -7.99 -10.17
CA LYS A 653 -40.34 -7.30 -10.10
C LYS A 653 -41.18 -7.56 -11.37
N PRO A 654 -42.52 -7.64 -11.26
CA PRO A 654 -43.41 -7.40 -12.40
C PRO A 654 -43.70 -5.90 -12.57
N SER A 655 -43.70 -5.43 -13.81
CA SER A 655 -44.13 -4.09 -14.21
C SER A 655 -45.65 -3.94 -14.15
N ASN A 656 -46.14 -2.70 -14.13
CA ASN A 656 -47.42 -2.40 -14.77
C ASN A 656 -47.47 -0.99 -15.36
N ASN A 657 -48.20 -0.85 -16.47
CA ASN A 657 -48.17 0.27 -17.40
C ASN A 657 -49.50 1.04 -17.34
N VAL A 658 -49.51 2.36 -17.08
CA VAL A 658 -50.68 3.23 -17.31
C VAL A 658 -50.24 4.66 -17.67
N SER A 659 -50.85 5.18 -18.74
CA SER A 659 -50.88 6.59 -19.17
C SER A 659 -52.37 6.98 -19.37
N PRO A 660 -52.75 8.24 -19.67
CA PRO A 660 -52.27 9.53 -19.13
C PRO A 660 -53.43 10.48 -18.73
N ASN A 661 -53.12 11.55 -18.00
CA ASN A 661 -53.82 12.86 -17.96
C ASN A 661 -53.00 13.77 -17.03
N GLY A 662 -52.89 15.09 -17.19
CA GLY A 662 -53.59 16.03 -18.07
C GLY A 662 -53.81 17.32 -17.28
N GLY A 663 -53.16 18.43 -17.64
CA GLY A 663 -53.23 19.68 -16.86
C GLY A 663 -52.23 20.74 -17.31
N SER A 664 -52.72 21.76 -18.02
CA SER A 664 -51.96 22.92 -18.51
C SER A 664 -51.98 24.11 -17.53
N ASN A 665 -51.17 25.12 -17.86
CA ASN A 665 -51.06 26.49 -17.29
C ASN A 665 -49.78 26.70 -16.44
N GLY A 666 -49.03 27.80 -16.56
CA GLY A 666 -49.16 28.97 -17.44
C GLY A 666 -47.95 29.90 -17.35
N VAL A 667 -47.71 30.67 -18.41
CA VAL A 667 -46.53 31.52 -18.71
C VAL A 667 -46.33 32.72 -17.75
N SER A 668 -45.08 33.02 -17.34
CA SER A 668 -44.45 34.37 -17.29
C SER A 668 -43.00 34.26 -16.76
N ALA A 669 -41.93 34.40 -17.56
CA ALA A 669 -41.32 35.63 -18.09
C ALA A 669 -40.47 36.47 -17.09
N ALA A 670 -39.15 36.40 -17.31
CA ALA A 670 -38.03 37.29 -16.96
C ALA A 670 -38.23 38.53 -16.05
N ASN A 671 -37.27 38.76 -15.13
CA ASN A 671 -36.29 39.83 -15.36
C ASN A 671 -34.98 39.67 -14.56
N ALA A 672 -33.96 40.45 -14.93
CA ALA A 672 -32.61 40.40 -14.36
C ALA A 672 -32.25 41.63 -13.49
N ALA A 673 -31.06 41.53 -12.88
CA ALA A 673 -30.12 42.62 -12.54
C ALA A 673 -30.02 43.17 -11.09
N ALA A 674 -28.79 43.65 -10.83
CA ALA A 674 -28.32 44.61 -9.82
C ALA A 674 -28.01 44.16 -8.38
N LYS A 675 -26.71 44.01 -8.11
CA LYS A 675 -26.07 44.24 -6.79
C LYS A 675 -26.32 45.70 -6.31
N PRO A 676 -26.30 45.93 -4.99
CA PRO A 676 -25.58 47.08 -4.43
C PRO A 676 -24.36 46.67 -3.59
N ALA A 677 -23.48 47.63 -3.32
CA ALA A 677 -22.15 47.41 -2.78
C ALA A 677 -22.03 47.53 -1.24
N ALA A 678 -20.84 47.15 -0.77
CA ALA A 678 -20.33 47.16 0.59
C ALA A 678 -20.72 48.36 1.49
N LYS A 679 -20.91 48.06 2.78
CA LYS A 679 -20.71 49.02 3.88
C LYS A 679 -19.50 48.60 4.72
N VAL A 680 -18.60 49.53 4.95
CA VAL A 680 -17.39 49.38 5.78
C VAL A 680 -17.78 49.44 7.26
N ALA A 681 -17.17 48.59 8.08
CA ALA A 681 -17.27 48.63 9.55
C ALA A 681 -15.92 49.10 10.16
N PRO A 682 -15.91 49.77 11.33
CA PRO A 682 -14.69 50.32 11.93
C PRO A 682 -13.83 49.24 12.64
N PRO A 683 -12.53 49.50 12.88
CA PRO A 683 -11.62 48.54 13.50
C PRO A 683 -11.82 48.40 15.03
N PRO A 684 -11.56 47.22 15.62
CA PRO A 684 -11.61 47.01 17.07
C PRO A 684 -10.37 47.56 17.80
N ALA A 685 -10.58 48.01 19.03
CA ALA A 685 -9.55 48.56 19.92
C ALA A 685 -8.65 47.46 20.56
N PRO A 686 -7.41 47.79 20.98
CA PRO A 686 -6.46 46.82 21.54
C PRO A 686 -6.83 46.31 22.95
N ALA A 687 -6.34 45.11 23.27
CA ALA A 687 -6.67 44.37 24.49
C ALA A 687 -6.03 44.94 25.77
N PRO A 688 -6.68 44.80 26.95
CA PRO A 688 -6.10 45.17 28.24
C PRO A 688 -5.10 44.13 28.76
N THR A 689 -4.02 44.58 29.38
CA THR A 689 -3.01 43.76 30.04
C THR A 689 -3.47 43.26 31.43
N PRO A 690 -2.88 42.14 31.95
CA PRO A 690 -3.39 41.49 33.17
C PRO A 690 -3.01 42.24 34.46
N LYS A 691 -3.90 42.20 35.46
CA LYS A 691 -3.56 42.56 36.85
C LYS A 691 -2.85 41.39 37.56
N PRO A 692 -1.96 41.65 38.54
CA PRO A 692 -1.31 40.59 39.31
C PRO A 692 -2.34 39.83 40.17
N VAL A 693 -2.31 38.50 40.14
CA VAL A 693 -3.08 37.64 41.04
C VAL A 693 -2.16 37.08 42.11
N THR A 694 -2.47 37.38 43.37
CA THR A 694 -1.81 36.83 44.56
C THR A 694 -2.08 35.33 44.73
N PRO A 695 -1.10 34.53 45.19
CA PRO A 695 -1.31 33.10 45.40
C PRO A 695 -2.30 32.83 46.55
N PRO A 696 -3.18 31.81 46.45
CA PRO A 696 -4.04 31.37 47.54
C PRO A 696 -3.26 30.60 48.63
N PRO A 697 -3.76 30.56 49.88
CA PRO A 697 -3.11 29.88 51.00
C PRO A 697 -3.18 28.33 50.89
N PRO A 698 -2.31 27.60 51.61
CA PRO A 698 -2.29 26.14 51.58
C PRO A 698 -3.57 25.53 52.19
N VAL A 699 -4.17 24.58 51.47
CA VAL A 699 -5.37 23.85 51.92
C VAL A 699 -4.97 22.71 52.85
N GLN A 700 -5.59 22.64 54.03
CA GLN A 700 -5.40 21.54 54.98
C GLN A 700 -5.98 20.22 54.45
N GLN A 701 -5.31 19.10 54.74
CA GLN A 701 -5.83 17.77 54.46
C GLN A 701 -7.06 17.48 55.34
N ALA A 702 -8.15 17.03 54.71
CA ALA A 702 -9.31 16.48 55.42
C ALA A 702 -9.07 14.98 55.75
N PRO A 703 -9.57 14.48 56.89
CA PRO A 703 -9.41 13.07 57.28
C PRO A 703 -10.25 12.12 56.39
N PRO A 704 -9.85 10.83 56.28
CA PRO A 704 -10.53 9.87 55.41
C PRO A 704 -11.92 9.48 55.91
N ALA A 705 -12.84 9.25 54.97
CA ALA A 705 -14.20 8.79 55.25
C ALA A 705 -14.27 7.26 55.53
N PRO A 706 -15.28 6.76 56.27
CA PRO A 706 -15.36 5.35 56.66
C PRO A 706 -15.71 4.41 55.51
N GLN A 707 -15.20 3.17 55.56
CA GLN A 707 -15.59 2.08 54.65
C GLN A 707 -17.02 1.56 54.97
N PRO A 708 -17.83 1.19 53.96
CA PRO A 708 -19.07 0.43 54.17
C PRO A 708 -18.79 -1.08 54.33
N THR A 709 -19.50 -1.72 55.26
CA THR A 709 -19.52 -3.18 55.48
C THR A 709 -20.33 -3.94 54.41
N PRO A 710 -20.02 -5.22 54.14
CA PRO A 710 -20.68 -6.01 53.10
C PRO A 710 -22.06 -6.55 53.52
N GLN A 711 -22.96 -6.73 52.53
CA GLN A 711 -24.30 -7.29 52.69
C GLN A 711 -24.41 -8.68 51.99
N PRO A 712 -25.23 -9.64 52.46
CA PRO A 712 -25.13 -11.04 52.03
C PRO A 712 -25.65 -11.34 50.61
N ALA A 713 -25.11 -12.41 50.01
CA ALA A 713 -25.48 -12.89 48.67
C ALA A 713 -26.83 -13.65 48.66
N PRO A 714 -27.61 -13.61 47.56
CA PRO A 714 -28.80 -14.45 47.36
C PRO A 714 -28.43 -15.89 46.98
N MET A 715 -29.27 -16.86 47.39
CA MET A 715 -29.11 -18.28 47.02
C MET A 715 -29.62 -18.57 45.59
N PRO A 716 -29.07 -19.59 44.90
CA PRO A 716 -29.47 -19.94 43.53
C PRO A 716 -30.75 -20.80 43.49
N THR A 717 -31.60 -20.56 42.49
CA THR A 717 -32.72 -21.44 42.08
C THR A 717 -32.27 -22.51 41.08
N PRO A 718 -32.85 -23.73 41.09
CA PRO A 718 -32.40 -24.83 40.25
C PRO A 718 -32.92 -24.72 38.80
N VAL A 719 -32.07 -25.09 37.84
CA VAL A 719 -32.38 -25.12 36.40
C VAL A 719 -32.68 -26.55 35.95
N ALA A 720 -33.69 -26.72 35.08
CA ALA A 720 -34.11 -28.01 34.54
C ALA A 720 -33.11 -28.59 33.50
N PRO A 721 -33.04 -29.93 33.34
CA PRO A 721 -32.05 -30.57 32.46
C PRO A 721 -32.34 -30.40 30.97
N ALA A 722 -31.28 -30.18 30.19
CA ALA A 722 -31.33 -30.12 28.72
C ALA A 722 -31.41 -31.54 28.08
N PRO A 723 -31.99 -31.68 26.87
CA PRO A 723 -32.13 -32.98 26.19
C PRO A 723 -30.82 -33.48 25.56
N ALA A 724 -30.74 -34.79 25.38
CA ALA A 724 -29.57 -35.49 24.82
C ALA A 724 -29.36 -35.22 23.31
N PRO A 725 -28.11 -35.29 22.80
CA PRO A 725 -27.79 -34.95 21.41
C PRO A 725 -28.19 -36.05 20.41
N ALA A 726 -28.49 -35.62 19.18
CA ALA A 726 -28.77 -36.47 18.02
C ALA A 726 -27.48 -36.96 17.31
N PRO A 727 -27.54 -37.98 16.43
CA PRO A 727 -26.34 -38.64 15.89
C PRO A 727 -25.53 -37.77 14.91
N GLN A 728 -24.22 -38.04 14.86
CA GLN A 728 -23.28 -37.38 13.96
C GLN A 728 -23.61 -37.64 12.47
N ALA A 729 -23.59 -36.58 11.67
CA ALA A 729 -23.49 -36.67 10.21
C ALA A 729 -22.01 -36.59 9.80
N ASN A 730 -21.65 -37.28 8.71
CA ASN A 730 -20.27 -37.47 8.28
C ASN A 730 -19.50 -36.15 8.10
N GLY A 731 -18.34 -36.04 8.77
CA GLY A 731 -17.49 -34.86 8.71
C GLY A 731 -16.83 -34.66 7.35
N ILE A 732 -16.61 -33.39 7.02
CA ILE A 732 -15.68 -32.96 5.97
C ILE A 732 -14.24 -33.22 6.49
N SER A 733 -13.27 -33.48 5.62
CA SER A 733 -11.88 -33.63 6.08
C SER A 733 -11.33 -32.30 6.58
N THR A 734 -10.58 -32.32 7.68
CA THR A 734 -9.94 -31.14 8.28
C THR A 734 -9.05 -30.37 7.30
N GLU A 735 -8.51 -31.05 6.29
CA GLU A 735 -7.74 -30.44 5.19
C GLU A 735 -8.62 -29.56 4.27
N LEU A 736 -9.87 -29.94 4.02
CA LEU A 736 -10.80 -29.15 3.22
C LEU A 736 -11.40 -27.99 4.02
N GLU A 737 -11.62 -28.17 5.32
CA GLU A 737 -12.01 -27.10 6.24
C GLU A 737 -10.93 -26.01 6.31
N GLN A 738 -9.66 -26.40 6.50
CA GLN A 738 -8.53 -25.48 6.48
C GLN A 738 -8.43 -24.74 5.13
N ALA A 739 -8.51 -25.46 4.00
CA ALA A 739 -8.45 -24.85 2.68
C ALA A 739 -9.60 -23.85 2.42
N MET A 740 -10.79 -24.09 2.97
CA MET A 740 -11.90 -23.13 2.88
C MET A 740 -11.67 -21.88 3.73
N LEU A 741 -11.17 -22.03 4.96
CA LEU A 741 -10.86 -20.90 5.84
C LEU A 741 -9.69 -20.07 5.28
N ASP A 742 -8.68 -20.70 4.68
CA ASP A 742 -7.57 -20.03 4.01
C ASP A 742 -8.05 -19.20 2.80
N VAL A 743 -8.96 -19.75 1.97
CA VAL A 743 -9.57 -19.03 0.84
C VAL A 743 -10.46 -17.88 1.31
N VAL A 744 -11.24 -18.05 2.39
CA VAL A 744 -12.06 -16.95 2.95
C VAL A 744 -11.15 -15.87 3.53
N SER A 745 -10.06 -16.22 4.21
CA SER A 745 -9.02 -15.30 4.67
C SER A 745 -8.41 -14.51 3.48
N GLU A 746 -8.02 -15.20 2.41
CA GLU A 746 -7.46 -14.57 1.20
C GLU A 746 -8.44 -13.59 0.53
N LYS A 747 -9.74 -13.92 0.46
CA LYS A 747 -10.75 -13.06 -0.20
C LYS A 747 -11.32 -11.95 0.68
N THR A 748 -11.30 -12.10 2.00
CA THR A 748 -11.90 -11.12 2.94
C THR A 748 -10.87 -10.26 3.67
N GLY A 749 -9.62 -10.73 3.78
CA GLY A 749 -8.56 -10.08 4.54
C GLY A 749 -8.66 -10.25 6.07
N TYR A 750 -9.55 -11.12 6.55
CA TYR A 750 -9.56 -11.54 7.96
C TYR A 750 -8.52 -12.64 8.20
N PRO A 751 -7.77 -12.61 9.32
CA PRO A 751 -6.90 -13.72 9.71
C PRO A 751 -7.70 -15.02 9.84
N VAL A 752 -7.08 -16.15 9.49
CA VAL A 752 -7.70 -17.49 9.56
C VAL A 752 -8.20 -17.80 10.98
N GLU A 753 -7.48 -17.29 11.98
CA GLU A 753 -7.75 -17.40 13.41
C GLU A 753 -9.00 -16.63 13.88
N MET A 754 -9.61 -15.82 13.01
CA MET A 754 -10.82 -15.02 13.27
C MET A 754 -12.05 -15.52 12.52
N LEU A 755 -11.97 -16.66 11.81
CA LEU A 755 -13.03 -17.19 10.97
C LEU A 755 -13.62 -18.47 11.57
N GLU A 756 -14.92 -18.43 11.92
CA GLU A 756 -15.68 -19.62 12.32
C GLU A 756 -16.55 -20.12 11.15
N MET A 757 -16.60 -21.45 10.95
CA MET A 757 -17.32 -22.12 9.84
C MET A 757 -18.85 -21.92 9.81
N HIS A 758 -19.42 -21.11 10.70
CA HIS A 758 -20.86 -20.85 10.84
C HIS A 758 -21.28 -19.40 10.52
N MET A 759 -20.36 -18.54 10.08
CA MET A 759 -20.63 -17.15 9.67
C MET A 759 -21.08 -17.01 8.21
#